data_AF-A0A3B1DWK7-F1
#
_entry.id   AF-A0A3B1DWK7-F1
#
_cell.length_a   1.000
_cell.length_b   1.000
_cell.length_c   1.000
_cell.angle_alpha   90.00
_cell.angle_beta   90.00
_cell.angle_gamma   90.00
#
_symmetry.space_group_name_H-M   'P 1'
#
loop_
_entity.id
_entity.type
_entity.pdbx_description
1 polymer ?
#
loop_
_entity_poly.entity_id
_entity_poly.type
_entity_poly.pdbx_seq_one_letter_code
_entity_poly.pdbx_strand_id
1 'polypeptide(L)'
;MTYERRVLHYSPGPTDFQSLISDRAIAGCSFELNRMGGCGSGELKLNDEFADRSNIKVGDWIAFEYSAGDRWYMGRVEHRSATVPSGVSFQLEGMGVELGELFVGGFNPSGDLGLPPHRYAITDLFPNDPDYAVESLDVISEPRELVILLMQQYVVSKSDIILDTALVDSLTNPSSVTSMKFRGEESIKSIIKDLAMRAGHASWGVQSDGKFFYLQKPTTVAATWRIGRDIISLEETCERNQLYNRITLTGGYVYDEKINSSDDTRGFYRWRGNYTQPESRAQFGERRIRMSIPWIRTAKDSREFAREFFRVYAEPTKRYSLEIGDQSTLLIPWDSQIKIEDENGQEIVTSVVESVRVQFDHAPRFQIQIGPDDPQVHWPEPTVDERWELPKNSDANQISYGGNEISLTYFGTEGSLNPPLSSSSYNSSSSYASSAWLDDSFSFSSSSSSDDNSSSSPDDNSSSSSSPPPCNIAKDLFVSANGIALPIHAMDKGTGWTEEVGTWKIQGNKAEPGVTLSSAIALTSTTQSNVKVSANITMGASQSDLASAGIVLRAVDASNYYYIELQRGTRYVGIQKVVDGTSTILESNLSDINTPVMNAGKTYLVEVRCDDDVIMVDVDGVEQFTINDSTFNTATKHGLGVWTNDATSHKFDNFCIEDYVDTRQPSVTLANFSGASSTNGPYDVDVEFSKKVTGFTLSDISVINGTASALIGSGKYYLYTVTTTGPRNVTTFLAANIASDTNGNMNTASNLLLTTYNTEEACSIAKDGFLDFFNVRLAAHTMNTGTGWTEVSGTWKIDNDRAKINMYSPTPALVLTSTNVFNVRVGANVIIGSSSQTEPGTAGVGIAFRAIDSLNYFYAQIREGVGLLEINKINNGTETQVASTYIGPVNKKDAFFLEVRCDGDVIIVDVDGVEKLIYEDSSYSTATKHGLRAQKPNSINHYFDNFCIGNYIDMVQPTVTLTTTNDPVNGAYTVTATFSKNVTSLALSDISVTNGTASALAGSARIYTYTVTPTAEGTVTTSIEANVAIDSNSNTNTASNSLTTTVDTLQPTVTLTTPADPVTGMFVVTAQFSETVTGITSSDFVVANATTANFVAVDSDTYTIE
;
A
#
# COMPACT_ATOMS: atom_id res chain seq x y z
N MET A 1 -14.06 -3.91 39.41
CA MET A 1 -13.80 -2.60 40.03
C MET A 1 -14.46 -1.55 39.14
N THR A 2 -14.89 -0.41 39.68
CA THR A 2 -15.48 0.66 38.86
C THR A 2 -14.36 1.39 38.12
N TYR A 3 -14.54 1.66 36.83
CA TYR A 3 -13.59 2.43 36.03
C TYR A 3 -13.46 3.87 36.56
N GLU A 4 -12.22 4.34 36.81
CA GLU A 4 -11.94 5.67 37.37
C GLU A 4 -11.20 6.61 36.39
N ARG A 5 -10.83 6.14 35.19
CA ARG A 5 -10.02 6.88 34.19
C ARG A 5 -8.89 7.72 34.81
N ARG A 6 -7.80 7.07 35.19
CA ARG A 6 -6.69 7.75 35.86
C ARG A 6 -5.53 8.01 34.90
N VAL A 7 -5.17 9.28 34.71
CA VAL A 7 -4.01 9.70 33.92
C VAL A 7 -3.02 10.39 34.85
N LEU A 8 -1.81 9.85 34.95
CA LEU A 8 -0.79 10.29 35.91
C LEU A 8 0.44 10.80 35.17
N HIS A 9 1.04 11.88 35.66
CA HIS A 9 2.27 12.48 35.16
C HIS A 9 3.42 12.24 36.13
N TYR A 10 4.57 11.84 35.58
CA TYR A 10 5.81 11.56 36.29
C TYR A 10 6.98 12.30 35.64
N SER A 11 7.94 12.75 36.43
CA SER A 11 9.12 13.48 35.97
C SER A 11 10.18 13.55 37.09
N PRO A 12 11.49 13.45 36.79
CA PRO A 12 12.06 13.16 35.48
C PRO A 12 11.97 11.68 35.08
N GLY A 13 11.85 10.76 36.04
CA GLY A 13 11.72 9.32 35.77
C GLY A 13 10.29 8.79 35.89
N PRO A 14 10.03 7.54 35.48
CA PRO A 14 8.71 6.90 35.49
C PRO A 14 8.21 6.52 36.89
N THR A 15 9.04 6.70 37.92
CA THR A 15 8.68 6.46 39.33
C THR A 15 8.45 7.75 40.12
N ASP A 16 8.79 8.92 39.55
CA ASP A 16 8.74 10.21 40.21
C ASP A 16 7.38 10.90 39.98
N PHE A 17 6.36 10.46 40.72
CA PHE A 17 4.99 10.99 40.58
C PHE A 17 4.93 12.50 40.80
N GLN A 18 4.36 13.23 39.84
CA GLN A 18 4.16 14.66 39.90
C GLN A 18 2.70 15.02 40.19
N SER A 19 1.77 14.57 39.34
CA SER A 19 0.37 14.98 39.44
C SER A 19 -0.61 13.99 38.77
N LEU A 20 -1.85 14.00 39.25
CA LEU A 20 -2.99 13.38 38.59
C LEU A 20 -3.60 14.41 37.61
N ILE A 21 -3.72 14.04 36.35
CA ILE A 21 -4.11 14.94 35.26
C ILE A 21 -5.38 14.50 34.53
N SER A 22 -6.09 13.52 35.07
CA SER A 22 -7.33 12.95 34.52
C SER A 22 -8.36 13.99 34.09
N ASP A 23 -8.61 14.99 34.94
CA ASP A 23 -9.66 16.00 34.70
C ASP A 23 -9.34 16.91 33.50
N ARG A 24 -8.07 16.92 33.07
CA ARG A 24 -7.59 17.69 31.91
C ARG A 24 -7.61 16.86 30.62
N ALA A 25 -7.65 15.54 30.73
CA ALA A 25 -7.60 14.64 29.58
C ALA A 25 -8.94 14.60 28.83
N ILE A 26 -8.90 14.84 27.53
CA ILE A 26 -10.07 14.84 26.64
C ILE A 26 -10.14 13.58 25.77
N ALA A 27 -11.14 13.51 24.88
CA ALA A 27 -11.32 12.40 23.94
C ALA A 27 -10.15 12.29 22.95
N GLY A 28 -9.89 11.08 22.46
CA GLY A 28 -8.76 10.75 21.60
C GLY A 28 -7.48 10.46 22.36
N CYS A 29 -7.56 10.07 23.64
CA CYS A 29 -6.43 9.50 24.37
C CYS A 29 -6.37 7.99 24.06
N SER A 30 -5.20 7.49 23.72
CA SER A 30 -5.03 6.07 23.43
C SER A 30 -3.63 5.59 23.74
N PHE A 31 -3.46 4.29 23.85
CA PHE A 31 -2.15 3.67 23.89
C PHE A 31 -2.19 2.28 23.28
N GLU A 32 -1.02 1.80 22.87
CA GLU A 32 -0.86 0.51 22.22
C GLU A 32 0.01 -0.42 23.06
N LEU A 33 -0.39 -1.68 23.12
CA LEU A 33 0.41 -2.78 23.65
C LEU A 33 0.79 -3.69 22.49
N ASN A 34 2.08 -3.95 22.35
CA ASN A 34 2.65 -4.76 21.28
C ASN A 34 3.23 -6.04 21.86
N ARG A 35 2.93 -7.19 21.23
CA ARG A 35 3.53 -8.48 21.58
C ARG A 35 5.06 -8.44 21.48
N MET A 36 5.57 -7.69 20.49
CA MET A 36 6.98 -7.41 20.27
C MET A 36 7.25 -5.92 20.52
N GLY A 37 7.42 -5.55 21.78
CA GLY A 37 7.75 -4.20 22.23
C GLY A 37 7.23 -3.88 23.64
N GLY A 38 6.18 -4.56 24.09
CA GLY A 38 5.52 -4.27 25.37
C GLY A 38 4.61 -3.05 25.25
N CYS A 39 4.74 -2.08 26.17
CA CYS A 39 4.10 -0.77 25.99
C CYS A 39 4.66 -0.10 24.71
N GLY A 40 3.77 0.22 23.78
CA GLY A 40 4.09 0.83 22.49
C GLY A 40 3.73 2.31 22.44
N SER A 41 3.34 2.80 21.26
CA SER A 41 2.97 4.19 21.06
C SER A 41 1.72 4.58 21.87
N GLY A 42 1.59 5.85 22.21
CA GLY A 42 0.40 6.39 22.84
C GLY A 42 0.14 7.84 22.46
N GLU A 43 -1.08 8.28 22.71
CA GLU A 43 -1.54 9.63 22.47
C GLU A 43 -2.26 10.15 23.72
N LEU A 44 -1.82 11.31 24.21
CA LEU A 44 -2.50 12.04 25.28
C LEU A 44 -2.98 13.39 24.73
N LYS A 45 -4.26 13.70 24.92
CA LYS A 45 -4.84 15.00 24.58
C LYS A 45 -5.34 15.66 25.84
N LEU A 46 -4.89 16.89 26.07
CA LEU A 46 -5.30 17.71 27.20
C LEU A 46 -6.04 18.95 26.72
N ASN A 47 -7.13 19.29 27.42
CA ASN A 47 -7.80 20.59 27.31
C ASN A 47 -7.05 21.65 28.14
N ASP A 48 -5.75 21.75 27.90
CA ASP A 48 -4.89 22.78 28.48
C ASP A 48 -4.92 24.01 27.58
N GLU A 49 -4.85 25.20 28.19
CA GLU A 49 -4.66 26.43 27.43
C GLU A 49 -3.28 26.43 26.77
N PHE A 50 -3.12 27.15 25.65
CA PHE A 50 -1.82 27.25 24.99
C PHE A 50 -0.72 27.81 25.93
N ALA A 51 -1.08 28.59 26.95
CA ALA A 51 -0.16 29.08 27.97
C ALA A 51 0.46 27.95 28.80
N ASP A 52 -0.29 26.86 29.03
CA ASP A 52 0.06 25.73 29.90
C ASP A 52 0.85 24.61 29.18
N ARG A 53 1.09 24.76 27.86
CA ARG A 53 1.77 23.76 27.02
C ARG A 53 3.15 23.31 27.51
N SER A 54 3.81 24.06 28.39
CA SER A 54 5.12 23.72 28.95
C SER A 54 5.07 22.94 30.27
N ASN A 55 3.88 22.69 30.83
CA ASN A 55 3.72 22.02 32.13
C ASN A 55 4.14 20.55 32.08
N ILE A 56 3.98 19.90 30.92
CA ILE A 56 4.53 18.57 30.62
C ILE A 56 5.58 18.72 29.52
N LYS A 57 6.76 18.15 29.74
CA LYS A 57 7.92 18.27 28.87
C LYS A 57 8.17 16.99 28.09
N VAL A 58 8.84 17.12 26.95
CA VAL A 58 9.45 15.98 26.26
C VAL A 58 10.47 15.34 27.21
N GLY A 59 10.40 14.02 27.35
CA GLY A 59 11.14 13.23 28.34
C GLY A 59 10.39 12.94 29.64
N ASP A 60 9.29 13.64 29.93
CA ASP A 60 8.41 13.26 31.06
C ASP A 60 7.64 11.98 30.76
N TRP A 61 7.02 11.38 31.78
CA TRP A 61 6.35 10.08 31.68
C TRP A 61 4.85 10.19 32.03
N ILE A 62 4.03 9.45 31.30
CA ILE A 62 2.58 9.40 31.46
C ILE A 62 2.13 7.96 31.68
N ALA A 63 1.30 7.75 32.70
CA ALA A 63 0.65 6.47 32.95
C ALA A 63 -0.86 6.56 32.77
N PHE A 64 -1.44 5.50 32.20
CA PHE A 64 -2.89 5.26 32.18
C PHE A 64 -3.23 4.13 33.16
N GLU A 65 -4.13 4.42 34.09
CA GLU A 65 -4.61 3.52 35.16
C GLU A 65 -6.13 3.35 35.05
N TYR A 66 -6.61 2.12 34.95
CA TYR A 66 -8.04 1.81 34.87
C TYR A 66 -8.77 2.21 36.17
N SER A 67 -8.14 1.89 37.29
CA SER A 67 -8.54 2.29 38.64
C SER A 67 -7.28 2.51 39.48
N ALA A 68 -7.42 3.07 40.68
CA ALA A 68 -6.30 3.32 41.58
C ALA A 68 -5.34 2.11 41.72
N GLY A 69 -4.12 2.24 41.19
CA GLY A 69 -3.09 1.19 41.28
C GLY A 69 -3.21 0.06 40.24
N ASP A 70 -4.17 0.14 39.32
CA ASP A 70 -4.32 -0.78 38.19
C ASP A 70 -3.78 -0.15 36.90
N ARG A 71 -2.45 -0.19 36.74
CA ARG A 71 -1.73 0.49 35.66
C ARG A 71 -1.65 -0.34 34.41
N TRP A 72 -2.25 0.18 33.34
CA TRP A 72 -2.30 -0.50 32.05
C TRP A 72 -1.18 -0.05 31.11
N TYR A 73 -0.69 1.18 31.26
CA TYR A 73 0.33 1.74 30.37
C TYR A 73 1.26 2.71 31.09
N MET A 74 2.52 2.77 30.62
CA MET A 74 3.50 3.79 30.97
C MET A 74 4.29 4.14 29.70
N GLY A 75 4.35 5.43 29.35
CA GLY A 75 5.10 5.91 28.19
C GLY A 75 5.73 7.28 28.40
N ARG A 76 6.86 7.51 27.74
CA ARG A 76 7.64 8.75 27.74
C ARG A 76 7.10 9.68 26.66
N VAL A 77 7.03 10.96 26.96
CA VAL A 77 6.63 12.00 26.02
C VAL A 77 7.75 12.24 25.02
N GLU A 78 7.56 11.83 23.77
CA GLU A 78 8.55 12.01 22.69
C GLU A 78 8.25 13.24 21.84
N HIS A 79 6.96 13.56 21.68
CA HIS A 79 6.54 14.72 20.93
C HIS A 79 5.44 15.48 21.66
N ARG A 80 5.48 16.81 21.54
CA ARG A 80 4.41 17.69 22.01
C ARG A 80 4.02 18.64 20.88
N SER A 81 2.72 18.65 20.58
CA SER A 81 2.09 19.63 19.71
C SER A 81 1.06 20.44 20.50
N ALA A 82 0.91 21.71 20.17
CA ALA A 82 -0.06 22.60 20.80
C ALA A 82 -0.70 23.46 19.73
N THR A 83 -2.03 23.43 19.64
CA THR A 83 -2.78 24.07 18.56
C THR A 83 -3.95 24.84 19.15
N VAL A 84 -4.22 26.06 18.67
CA VAL A 84 -5.37 26.85 19.11
C VAL A 84 -6.50 26.69 18.08
N PRO A 85 -7.75 26.39 18.49
CA PRO A 85 -8.24 26.23 19.87
C PRO A 85 -8.10 24.79 20.44
N SER A 86 -7.54 23.85 19.68
CA SER A 86 -7.60 22.40 19.93
C SER A 86 -6.82 21.84 21.13
N GLY A 87 -6.19 22.66 21.97
CA GLY A 87 -5.48 22.24 23.18
C GLY A 87 -4.06 21.74 22.93
N VAL A 88 -3.56 20.87 23.83
CA VAL A 88 -2.19 20.32 23.80
C VAL A 88 -2.26 18.80 23.62
N SER A 89 -1.49 18.27 22.68
CA SER A 89 -1.38 16.83 22.42
C SER A 89 0.05 16.35 22.57
N PHE A 90 0.19 15.14 23.09
CA PHE A 90 1.48 14.49 23.30
C PHE A 90 1.47 13.14 22.60
N GLN A 91 2.54 12.85 21.87
CA GLN A 91 2.83 11.49 21.43
C GLN A 91 3.76 10.85 22.44
N LEU A 92 3.39 9.65 22.87
CA LEU A 92 4.05 8.87 23.88
C LEU A 92 4.70 7.66 23.21
N GLU A 93 5.84 7.24 23.72
CA GLU A 93 6.44 5.94 23.43
C GLU A 93 6.61 5.16 24.73
N GLY A 94 6.20 3.89 24.74
CA GLY A 94 6.28 3.07 25.94
C GLY A 94 7.71 2.88 26.44
N MET A 95 7.86 2.35 27.66
CA MET A 95 9.17 2.18 28.33
C MET A 95 10.24 1.44 27.50
N GLY A 96 9.84 0.64 26.51
CA GLY A 96 10.75 -0.01 25.57
C GLY A 96 11.54 0.97 24.66
N VAL A 97 11.22 2.26 24.65
CA VAL A 97 11.98 3.30 23.93
C VAL A 97 13.44 3.38 24.39
N GLU A 98 13.70 3.20 25.69
CA GLU A 98 15.05 3.28 26.26
C GLU A 98 15.97 2.17 25.73
N LEU A 99 15.43 1.01 25.36
CA LEU A 99 16.20 -0.07 24.71
C LEU A 99 16.77 0.39 23.35
N GLY A 100 16.11 1.35 22.69
CA GLY A 100 16.56 1.92 21.41
C GLY A 100 17.69 2.94 21.55
N GLU A 101 17.92 3.45 22.77
CA GLU A 101 18.90 4.49 23.08
C GLU A 101 20.20 3.93 23.66
N LEU A 102 20.22 2.63 23.94
CA LEU A 102 21.35 1.92 24.54
C LEU A 102 22.04 1.04 23.50
N PHE A 103 23.38 1.09 23.48
CA PHE A 103 24.21 0.42 22.48
C PHE A 103 25.26 -0.48 23.14
N VAL A 104 25.59 -1.60 22.49
CA VAL A 104 26.51 -2.63 23.01
C VAL A 104 27.90 -2.43 22.43
N GLY A 105 28.88 -2.14 23.29
CA GLY A 105 30.28 -1.92 22.90
C GLY A 105 30.56 -0.50 22.39
N GLY A 106 31.78 -0.27 21.89
CA GLY A 106 32.20 1.04 21.35
C GLY A 106 33.44 0.94 20.47
N PHE A 107 33.65 1.94 19.61
CA PHE A 107 34.73 1.97 18.61
C PHE A 107 36.14 2.17 19.17
N ASN A 108 36.26 2.79 20.34
CA ASN A 108 37.56 3.19 20.87
C ASN A 108 37.65 2.86 22.36
N PRO A 109 38.60 2.01 22.79
CA PRO A 109 38.82 1.72 24.21
C PRO A 109 39.24 2.97 25.01
N SER A 110 39.55 4.09 24.33
CA SER A 110 40.03 5.33 24.94
C SER A 110 39.24 6.60 24.61
N GLY A 111 38.11 6.53 23.89
CA GLY A 111 37.39 7.74 23.46
C GLY A 111 35.89 7.56 23.25
N ASP A 112 35.14 8.38 23.99
CA ASP A 112 33.71 8.73 23.92
C ASP A 112 32.78 8.14 24.99
N LEU A 113 32.94 6.88 25.41
CA LEU A 113 32.26 6.35 26.62
C LEU A 113 33.07 5.27 27.38
N GLY A 114 34.28 4.94 26.93
CA GLY A 114 35.17 3.96 27.56
C GLY A 114 34.72 2.50 27.47
N LEU A 115 33.74 2.17 26.61
CA LEU A 115 33.26 0.80 26.43
C LEU A 115 34.01 0.13 25.27
N PRO A 116 34.83 -0.91 25.52
CA PRO A 116 35.47 -1.66 24.45
C PRO A 116 34.44 -2.45 23.63
N PRO A 117 34.76 -2.86 22.39
CA PRO A 117 33.92 -3.81 21.68
C PRO A 117 33.81 -5.13 22.47
N HIS A 118 32.68 -5.82 22.33
CA HIS A 118 32.36 -7.01 23.13
C HIS A 118 31.97 -8.19 22.23
N ARG A 119 32.56 -9.35 22.49
CA ARG A 119 32.19 -10.64 21.91
C ARG A 119 31.36 -11.50 22.85
N TYR A 120 30.43 -12.25 22.27
CA TYR A 120 29.66 -13.29 22.95
C TYR A 120 29.74 -14.58 22.15
N ALA A 121 30.36 -15.63 22.66
CA ALA A 121 30.57 -16.85 21.87
C ALA A 121 30.78 -18.12 22.70
N ILE A 122 30.22 -19.25 22.25
CA ILE A 122 30.65 -20.59 22.70
C ILE A 122 31.94 -21.02 22.00
N THR A 123 32.17 -20.54 20.79
CA THR A 123 33.39 -20.77 20.00
C THR A 123 33.79 -19.47 19.34
N ASP A 124 34.94 -18.92 19.72
CA ASP A 124 35.40 -17.63 19.18
C ASP A 124 35.78 -17.77 17.70
N LEU A 125 34.96 -17.15 16.85
CA LEU A 125 35.10 -17.15 15.40
C LEU A 125 35.82 -15.89 14.88
N PHE A 126 36.23 -14.97 15.75
CA PHE A 126 36.91 -13.72 15.40
C PHE A 126 38.38 -13.64 15.87
N PRO A 127 39.19 -14.72 15.88
CA PRO A 127 40.52 -14.71 16.50
C PRO A 127 41.57 -13.86 15.77
N ASN A 128 41.26 -13.35 14.58
CA ASN A 128 42.17 -12.50 13.80
C ASN A 128 41.66 -11.06 13.70
N ASP A 129 40.64 -10.70 14.47
CA ASP A 129 40.11 -9.35 14.46
C ASP A 129 41.18 -8.34 14.94
N PRO A 130 41.40 -7.21 14.24
CA PRO A 130 42.33 -6.16 14.65
C PRO A 130 42.06 -5.64 16.07
N ASP A 131 40.80 -5.65 16.49
CA ASP A 131 40.37 -5.20 17.82
C ASP A 131 40.40 -6.34 18.85
N TYR A 132 40.76 -7.57 18.46
CA TYR A 132 40.71 -8.76 19.32
C TYR A 132 41.42 -8.58 20.67
N ALA A 133 42.52 -7.82 20.69
CA ALA A 133 43.33 -7.57 21.88
C ALA A 133 42.69 -6.60 22.90
N VAL A 134 41.69 -5.82 22.46
CA VAL A 134 40.99 -4.82 23.30
C VAL A 134 39.53 -5.21 23.57
N GLU A 135 39.08 -6.34 23.03
CA GLU A 135 37.74 -6.88 23.18
C GLU A 135 37.59 -7.78 24.42
N SER A 136 36.44 -7.68 25.09
CA SER A 136 36.01 -8.66 26.08
C SER A 136 35.25 -9.83 25.43
N LEU A 137 35.23 -10.98 26.11
CA LEU A 137 34.51 -12.18 25.67
C LEU A 137 33.70 -12.75 26.83
N ASP A 138 32.39 -12.86 26.64
CA ASP A 138 31.49 -13.64 27.48
C ASP A 138 31.08 -14.94 26.75
N VAL A 139 31.04 -16.05 27.50
CA VAL A 139 30.67 -17.35 26.93
C VAL A 139 29.17 -17.55 27.07
N ILE A 140 28.50 -17.71 25.93
CA ILE A 140 27.05 -17.98 25.84
C ILE A 140 26.80 -19.11 24.86
N SER A 141 25.69 -19.82 25.05
CA SER A 141 25.25 -20.94 24.21
C SER A 141 23.87 -20.73 23.60
N GLU A 142 23.01 -19.96 24.28
CA GLU A 142 21.61 -19.74 23.89
C GLU A 142 21.22 -18.24 23.93
N PRO A 143 20.23 -17.80 23.13
CA PRO A 143 19.74 -16.42 23.11
C PRO A 143 19.34 -15.87 24.47
N ARG A 144 18.76 -16.71 25.34
CA ARG A 144 18.36 -16.34 26.70
C ARG A 144 19.53 -15.79 27.51
N GLU A 145 20.67 -16.47 27.46
CA GLU A 145 21.88 -16.07 28.21
C GLU A 145 22.39 -14.72 27.73
N LEU A 146 22.39 -14.51 26.42
CA LEU A 146 22.75 -13.23 25.82
C LEU A 146 21.82 -12.11 26.29
N VAL A 147 20.50 -12.31 26.22
CA VAL A 147 19.52 -11.31 26.66
C VAL A 147 19.76 -10.93 28.12
N ILE A 148 19.96 -11.91 29.01
CA ILE A 148 20.24 -11.63 30.43
C ILE A 148 21.52 -10.80 30.59
N LEU A 149 22.61 -11.17 29.91
CA LEU A 149 23.87 -10.43 30.01
C LEU A 149 23.74 -9.01 29.45
N LEU A 150 23.09 -8.83 28.31
CA LEU A 150 22.84 -7.52 27.72
C LEU A 150 22.06 -6.62 28.67
N MET A 151 20.98 -7.15 29.26
CA MET A 151 20.15 -6.41 30.22
C MET A 151 20.95 -6.01 31.46
N GLN A 152 21.73 -6.94 32.03
CA GLN A 152 22.55 -6.69 33.23
C GLN A 152 23.67 -5.68 32.98
N GLN A 153 24.37 -5.81 31.85
CA GLN A 153 25.59 -5.03 31.57
C GLN A 153 25.28 -3.64 31.02
N TYR A 154 24.23 -3.50 30.20
CA TYR A 154 23.99 -2.27 29.43
C TYR A 154 22.68 -1.56 29.77
N VAL A 155 21.67 -2.25 30.31
CA VAL A 155 20.32 -1.69 30.46
C VAL A 155 20.02 -1.27 31.89
N VAL A 156 20.05 -2.19 32.84
CA VAL A 156 19.55 -1.96 34.22
C VAL A 156 20.27 -0.82 34.95
N SER A 157 21.54 -0.54 34.62
CA SER A 157 22.31 0.54 35.25
C SER A 157 22.17 1.91 34.58
N LYS A 158 21.53 1.98 33.41
CA LYS A 158 21.48 3.18 32.55
C LYS A 158 20.06 3.58 32.11
N SER A 159 19.05 2.86 32.56
CA SER A 159 17.65 3.04 32.23
C SER A 159 16.78 2.73 33.44
N ASP A 160 15.48 3.00 33.33
CA ASP A 160 14.50 2.67 34.36
C ASP A 160 13.92 1.24 34.19
N ILE A 161 14.47 0.47 33.25
CA ILE A 161 14.03 -0.90 32.96
C ILE A 161 14.57 -1.89 34.00
N ILE A 162 13.68 -2.74 34.50
CA ILE A 162 13.95 -3.75 35.50
C ILE A 162 14.10 -5.11 34.83
N LEU A 163 15.20 -5.80 35.11
CA LEU A 163 15.37 -7.21 34.74
C LEU A 163 14.77 -8.12 35.82
N ASP A 164 13.69 -8.81 35.49
CA ASP A 164 13.21 -9.98 36.22
C ASP A 164 13.54 -11.24 35.42
N THR A 165 14.50 -12.04 35.90
CA THR A 165 14.95 -13.24 35.19
C THR A 165 13.86 -14.33 35.09
N ALA A 166 12.77 -14.22 35.87
CA ALA A 166 11.62 -15.11 35.75
C ALA A 166 10.75 -14.80 34.51
N LEU A 167 10.88 -13.59 33.94
CA LEU A 167 10.20 -13.17 32.71
C LEU A 167 11.09 -13.33 31.47
N VAL A 168 12.18 -14.11 31.57
CA VAL A 168 13.07 -14.45 30.47
C VAL A 168 13.09 -15.96 30.31
N ASP A 169 12.33 -16.46 29.34
CA ASP A 169 12.11 -17.89 29.11
C ASP A 169 13.32 -18.57 28.46
N SER A 170 13.49 -19.85 28.80
CA SER A 170 14.22 -20.80 27.96
C SER A 170 13.29 -21.27 26.86
N LEU A 171 13.49 -20.72 25.66
CA LEU A 171 12.63 -20.99 24.51
C LEU A 171 12.74 -22.45 24.05
N THR A 172 11.70 -22.98 23.39
CA THR A 172 11.76 -24.34 22.82
C THR A 172 12.54 -24.31 21.50
N ASN A 173 13.55 -25.17 21.36
CA ASN A 173 14.44 -25.26 20.19
C ASN A 173 15.09 -23.94 19.74
N PRO A 174 15.77 -23.20 20.63
CA PRO A 174 16.42 -21.96 20.23
C PRO A 174 17.61 -22.27 19.30
N SER A 175 17.80 -21.44 18.27
CA SER A 175 19.03 -21.49 17.48
C SER A 175 20.24 -21.22 18.39
N SER A 176 21.24 -22.11 18.39
CA SER A 176 22.45 -21.93 19.20
C SER A 176 23.20 -20.66 18.81
N VAL A 177 23.72 -19.93 19.79
CA VAL A 177 24.59 -18.77 19.54
C VAL A 177 26.04 -19.23 19.45
N THR A 178 26.59 -19.28 18.23
CA THR A 178 27.97 -19.71 18.00
C THR A 178 28.98 -18.63 18.37
N SER A 179 28.81 -17.42 17.80
CA SER A 179 29.67 -16.24 18.05
C SER A 179 28.95 -14.97 17.58
N MET A 180 29.04 -13.90 18.37
CA MET A 180 28.51 -12.55 18.10
C MET A 180 29.53 -11.51 18.56
N LYS A 181 29.56 -10.36 17.89
CA LYS A 181 30.42 -9.22 18.24
C LYS A 181 29.65 -7.93 18.03
N PHE A 182 29.83 -6.98 18.95
CA PHE A 182 29.20 -5.66 18.90
C PHE A 182 30.25 -4.54 19.11
N ARG A 183 30.11 -3.45 18.34
CA ARG A 183 31.02 -2.28 18.31
C ARG A 183 30.35 -0.95 18.69
N GLY A 184 29.12 -0.99 19.21
CA GLY A 184 28.36 0.20 19.61
C GLY A 184 27.47 0.78 18.53
N GLU A 185 27.26 0.07 17.41
CA GLU A 185 26.42 0.51 16.29
C GLU A 185 24.98 0.00 16.45
N GLU A 186 24.79 -1.18 17.06
CA GLU A 186 23.47 -1.77 17.26
C GLU A 186 22.88 -1.39 18.63
N SER A 187 21.64 -0.91 18.61
CA SER A 187 20.88 -0.71 19.84
C SER A 187 20.43 -2.04 20.44
N ILE A 188 20.25 -2.08 21.76
CA ILE A 188 19.76 -3.25 22.49
C ILE A 188 18.41 -3.70 21.90
N LYS A 189 17.52 -2.76 21.57
CA LYS A 189 16.22 -3.03 20.93
C LYS A 189 16.37 -3.84 19.64
N SER A 190 17.30 -3.44 18.77
CA SER A 190 17.55 -4.13 17.50
C SER A 190 18.13 -5.53 17.70
N ILE A 191 19.02 -5.71 18.68
CA ILE A 191 19.61 -7.01 19.00
C ILE A 191 18.54 -7.96 19.55
N ILE A 192 17.74 -7.52 20.53
CA ILE A 192 16.67 -8.35 21.12
C ILE A 192 15.64 -8.74 20.07
N LYS A 193 15.27 -7.82 19.17
CA LYS A 193 14.37 -8.10 18.06
C LYS A 193 14.91 -9.19 17.13
N ASP A 194 16.18 -9.14 16.73
CA ASP A 194 16.81 -10.19 15.91
C ASP A 194 16.82 -11.55 16.63
N LEU A 195 17.16 -11.57 17.93
CA LEU A 195 17.13 -12.78 18.74
C LEU A 195 15.72 -13.37 18.85
N ALA A 196 14.70 -12.53 19.08
CA ALA A 196 13.31 -12.95 19.17
C ALA A 196 12.80 -13.60 17.88
N MET A 197 13.17 -13.04 16.72
CA MET A 197 12.84 -13.62 15.42
C MET A 197 13.49 -14.98 15.21
N ARG A 198 14.80 -15.10 15.50
CA ARG A 198 15.56 -16.36 15.39
C ARG A 198 15.08 -17.45 16.34
N ALA A 199 14.31 -17.08 17.35
CA ALA A 199 13.83 -17.97 18.38
C ALA A 199 12.31 -18.18 18.31
N GLY A 200 11.80 -18.36 17.08
CA GLY A 200 10.41 -18.74 16.84
C GLY A 200 9.40 -17.63 17.10
N HIS A 201 9.80 -16.37 16.87
CA HIS A 201 8.97 -15.17 17.10
C HIS A 201 8.58 -15.00 18.58
N ALA A 202 9.57 -15.14 19.47
CA ALA A 202 9.41 -14.89 20.90
C ALA A 202 8.80 -13.50 21.15
N SER A 203 7.93 -13.41 22.15
CA SER A 203 7.38 -12.13 22.62
C SER A 203 8.44 -11.43 23.45
N TRP A 204 8.60 -10.12 23.30
CA TRP A 204 9.58 -9.37 24.08
C TRP A 204 9.11 -7.93 24.29
N GLY A 205 9.63 -7.24 25.29
CA GLY A 205 9.28 -5.84 25.52
C GLY A 205 9.42 -5.41 26.97
N VAL A 206 8.85 -4.24 27.27
CA VAL A 206 8.81 -3.68 28.63
C VAL A 206 7.37 -3.42 29.04
N GLN A 207 6.99 -3.91 30.23
CA GLN A 207 5.65 -3.76 30.81
C GLN A 207 5.46 -2.35 31.41
N SER A 208 4.22 -2.03 31.80
CA SER A 208 3.87 -0.74 32.42
C SER A 208 4.51 -0.51 33.80
N ASP A 209 5.01 -1.57 34.45
CA ASP A 209 5.77 -1.52 35.70
C ASP A 209 7.29 -1.47 35.50
N GLY A 210 7.75 -1.36 34.25
CA GLY A 210 9.17 -1.28 33.88
C GLY A 210 9.87 -2.63 33.75
N LYS A 211 9.18 -3.76 33.98
CA LYS A 211 9.81 -5.08 33.84
C LYS A 211 9.99 -5.47 32.38
N PHE A 212 11.21 -5.85 32.04
CA PHE A 212 11.52 -6.46 30.75
C PHE A 212 11.03 -7.92 30.73
N PHE A 213 10.49 -8.33 29.59
CA PHE A 213 10.12 -9.72 29.33
C PHE A 213 10.68 -10.19 27.99
N TYR A 214 10.97 -11.49 27.92
CA TYR A 214 11.39 -12.22 26.73
C TYR A 214 10.84 -13.64 26.85
N LEU A 215 9.67 -13.87 26.28
CA LEU A 215 8.82 -15.01 26.55
C LEU A 215 8.58 -15.83 25.29
N GLN A 216 8.33 -17.12 25.47
CA GLN A 216 7.93 -17.97 24.36
C GLN A 216 6.59 -17.49 23.77
N LYS A 217 6.42 -17.68 22.46
CA LYS A 217 5.14 -17.40 21.79
C LYS A 217 3.99 -18.13 22.52
N PRO A 218 2.93 -17.42 22.95
CA PRO A 218 1.84 -18.03 23.71
C PRO A 218 1.09 -19.12 22.94
N THR A 219 0.67 -20.15 23.67
CA THR A 219 -0.11 -21.30 23.15
C THR A 219 -1.45 -21.50 23.85
N THR A 220 -1.70 -20.76 24.93
CA THR A 220 -2.92 -20.85 25.74
C THR A 220 -3.93 -19.79 25.31
N VAL A 221 -5.19 -20.17 25.14
CA VAL A 221 -6.28 -19.23 24.83
C VAL A 221 -6.78 -18.57 26.12
N ALA A 222 -6.71 -17.23 26.22
CA ALA A 222 -7.21 -16.48 27.38
C ALA A 222 -8.62 -15.93 27.20
N ALA A 223 -9.04 -15.67 25.97
CA ALA A 223 -10.36 -15.12 25.67
C ALA A 223 -10.98 -15.78 24.45
N THR A 224 -12.30 -15.94 24.48
CA THR A 224 -13.11 -16.37 23.35
C THR A 224 -14.19 -15.33 23.12
N TRP A 225 -14.19 -14.74 21.93
CA TRP A 225 -15.08 -13.66 21.56
C TRP A 225 -15.92 -14.03 20.36
N ARG A 226 -17.21 -13.71 20.44
CA ARG A 226 -18.20 -14.09 19.44
C ARG A 226 -18.75 -12.87 18.70
N ILE A 227 -18.87 -12.99 17.38
CA ILE A 227 -19.58 -12.01 16.54
C ILE A 227 -21.04 -11.88 17.02
N GLY A 228 -21.54 -10.65 17.07
CA GLY A 228 -22.90 -10.35 17.53
C GLY A 228 -23.10 -10.37 19.05
N ARG A 229 -22.05 -10.70 19.83
CA ARG A 229 -22.08 -10.65 21.31
C ARG A 229 -20.97 -9.79 21.88
N ASP A 230 -19.72 -10.12 21.56
CA ASP A 230 -18.53 -9.50 22.16
C ASP A 230 -17.84 -8.52 21.19
N ILE A 231 -17.94 -8.77 19.88
CA ILE A 231 -17.24 -8.03 18.83
C ILE A 231 -18.17 -6.96 18.24
N ILE A 232 -17.72 -5.70 18.24
CA ILE A 232 -18.43 -4.55 17.65
C ILE A 232 -18.21 -4.51 16.14
N SER A 233 -16.97 -4.65 15.71
CA SER A 233 -16.60 -4.73 14.29
C SER A 233 -15.49 -5.75 14.11
N LEU A 234 -15.54 -6.48 13.00
CA LEU A 234 -14.51 -7.41 12.57
C LEU A 234 -14.26 -7.17 11.08
N GLU A 235 -13.02 -6.89 10.75
CA GLU A 235 -12.54 -6.78 9.39
C GLU A 235 -11.50 -7.87 9.15
N GLU A 236 -11.73 -8.73 8.16
CA GLU A 236 -10.71 -9.65 7.64
C GLU A 236 -10.16 -9.06 6.34
N THR A 237 -8.85 -8.77 6.32
CA THR A 237 -8.14 -8.39 5.10
C THR A 237 -7.23 -9.53 4.65
N CYS A 238 -7.18 -9.76 3.34
CA CYS A 238 -6.32 -10.74 2.72
C CYS A 238 -5.82 -10.17 1.39
N GLU A 239 -4.59 -9.68 1.38
CA GLU A 239 -4.05 -8.93 0.25
C GLU A 239 -2.92 -9.68 -0.47
N ARG A 240 -2.85 -9.48 -1.79
CA ARG A 240 -1.73 -9.96 -2.62
C ARG A 240 -0.54 -9.00 -2.66
N ASN A 241 -0.64 -7.82 -2.04
CA ASN A 241 0.39 -6.78 -2.08
C ASN A 241 1.68 -7.21 -1.38
N GLN A 242 1.56 -8.01 -0.31
CA GLN A 242 2.71 -8.54 0.44
C GLN A 242 3.08 -9.98 0.03
N LEU A 243 2.53 -10.50 -1.07
CA LEU A 243 2.86 -11.83 -1.58
C LEU A 243 4.13 -11.79 -2.43
N TYR A 244 5.15 -12.52 -1.99
CA TYR A 244 6.42 -12.70 -2.69
C TYR A 244 6.80 -14.17 -2.68
N ASN A 245 6.83 -14.77 -3.86
CA ASN A 245 7.09 -16.20 -4.05
C ASN A 245 8.34 -16.47 -4.89
N ARG A 246 9.08 -15.40 -5.18
CA ARG A 246 10.43 -15.45 -5.72
C ARG A 246 11.26 -14.34 -5.11
N ILE A 247 12.39 -14.70 -4.52
CA ILE A 247 13.33 -13.75 -3.94
C ILE A 247 14.71 -13.89 -4.60
N THR A 248 15.26 -12.76 -5.05
CA THR A 248 16.66 -12.65 -5.43
C THR A 248 17.41 -11.99 -4.30
N LEU A 249 18.29 -12.73 -3.65
CA LEU A 249 19.16 -12.22 -2.61
C LEU A 249 20.52 -11.91 -3.19
N THR A 250 21.05 -10.72 -2.90
CA THR A 250 22.41 -10.31 -3.26
C THR A 250 23.18 -9.91 -2.02
N GLY A 251 24.46 -10.29 -1.94
CA GLY A 251 25.37 -9.90 -0.87
C GLY A 251 26.70 -9.42 -1.42
N GLY A 252 27.30 -8.42 -0.78
CA GLY A 252 28.53 -7.79 -1.26
C GLY A 252 29.43 -7.31 -0.14
N TYR A 253 30.29 -8.18 0.40
CA TYR A 253 31.53 -7.74 1.04
C TYR A 253 32.53 -8.88 1.28
N VAL A 254 33.83 -8.65 1.04
CA VAL A 254 34.90 -9.20 1.90
C VAL A 254 36.08 -8.23 2.01
N TYR A 255 36.73 -8.23 3.17
CA TYR A 255 38.08 -7.70 3.39
C TYR A 255 39.12 -8.48 2.59
N ASP A 256 39.63 -7.90 1.50
CA ASP A 256 40.86 -8.40 0.87
C ASP A 256 42.00 -7.42 1.18
N GLU A 257 42.91 -7.84 2.06
CA GLU A 257 44.12 -7.09 2.44
C GLU A 257 45.03 -6.75 1.23
N LYS A 258 44.77 -7.30 0.03
CA LYS A 258 45.56 -7.04 -1.18
C LYS A 258 45.04 -5.94 -2.09
N ILE A 259 43.89 -5.33 -1.82
CA ILE A 259 43.36 -4.25 -2.68
C ILE A 259 43.93 -2.90 -2.23
N ASN A 260 45.23 -2.73 -2.46
CA ASN A 260 45.87 -1.43 -2.61
C ASN A 260 45.92 -1.07 -4.10
N SER A 261 44.78 -1.04 -4.77
CA SER A 261 44.71 -0.56 -6.16
C SER A 261 43.53 0.37 -6.36
N SER A 262 43.86 1.56 -6.86
CA SER A 262 43.00 2.70 -7.20
C SER A 262 42.02 2.44 -8.35
N ASP A 263 41.31 1.30 -8.34
CA ASP A 263 40.35 0.94 -9.38
C ASP A 263 38.94 0.91 -8.77
N ASP A 264 38.32 2.09 -8.70
CA ASP A 264 36.97 2.36 -8.15
C ASP A 264 35.83 1.85 -9.06
N THR A 265 36.14 0.88 -9.93
CA THR A 265 35.20 0.35 -10.92
C THR A 265 35.22 -1.16 -10.93
N ARG A 266 34.39 -1.77 -10.07
CA ARG A 266 33.74 -3.09 -10.29
C ARG A 266 32.89 -3.51 -9.08
N GLY A 267 31.60 -3.14 -9.12
CA GLY A 267 30.56 -3.65 -8.22
C GLY A 267 30.23 -5.12 -8.50
N PHE A 268 31.08 -6.04 -8.03
CA PHE A 268 30.76 -7.46 -8.06
C PHE A 268 30.05 -7.87 -6.76
N TYR A 269 28.77 -8.23 -6.85
CA TYR A 269 28.13 -9.06 -5.83
C TYR A 269 28.90 -10.38 -5.75
N ARG A 270 29.57 -10.65 -4.61
CA ARG A 270 30.29 -11.93 -4.42
C ARG A 270 29.34 -13.11 -4.28
N TRP A 271 28.08 -12.86 -3.94
CA TRP A 271 27.07 -13.90 -3.83
C TRP A 271 25.69 -13.42 -4.32
N ARG A 272 25.00 -14.31 -5.06
CA ARG A 272 23.62 -14.14 -5.53
C ARG A 272 22.88 -15.47 -5.37
N GLY A 273 21.76 -15.46 -4.65
CA GLY A 273 20.83 -16.58 -4.54
C GLY A 273 19.50 -16.24 -5.18
N ASN A 274 18.97 -17.12 -6.02
CA ASN A 274 17.62 -17.01 -6.54
C ASN A 274 16.80 -18.15 -5.95
N TYR A 275 15.80 -17.81 -5.15
CA TYR A 275 14.92 -18.76 -4.49
C TYR A 275 13.50 -18.61 -5.01
N THR A 276 12.80 -19.72 -5.12
CA THR A 276 11.39 -19.76 -5.49
C THR A 276 10.61 -20.67 -4.57
N GLN A 277 9.37 -20.27 -4.28
CA GLN A 277 8.34 -21.14 -3.74
C GLN A 277 7.49 -21.59 -4.94
N PRO A 278 7.63 -22.84 -5.43
CA PRO A 278 6.96 -23.28 -6.64
C PRO A 278 5.43 -23.44 -6.52
N GLU A 279 4.94 -23.90 -5.38
CA GLU A 279 3.52 -24.15 -5.10
C GLU A 279 2.73 -22.83 -5.05
N SER A 280 3.24 -21.84 -4.32
CA SER A 280 2.75 -20.48 -4.29
C SER A 280 2.84 -19.78 -5.64
N ARG A 281 3.93 -19.96 -6.40
CA ARG A 281 4.03 -19.42 -7.76
C ARG A 281 2.97 -20.02 -8.67
N ALA A 282 2.70 -21.31 -8.53
CA ALA A 282 1.65 -21.99 -9.28
C ALA A 282 0.25 -21.48 -8.86
N GLN A 283 0.04 -21.20 -7.57
CA GLN A 283 -1.26 -20.79 -7.04
C GLN A 283 -1.57 -19.29 -7.20
N PHE A 284 -0.56 -18.41 -7.08
CA PHE A 284 -0.76 -16.96 -6.96
C PHE A 284 -0.07 -16.14 -8.06
N GLY A 285 0.55 -16.80 -9.05
CA GLY A 285 1.30 -16.15 -10.11
C GLY A 285 2.64 -15.59 -9.63
N GLU A 286 3.50 -15.15 -10.55
CA GLU A 286 4.87 -14.80 -10.20
C GLU A 286 4.99 -13.41 -9.56
N ARG A 287 5.50 -13.36 -8.34
CA ARG A 287 5.77 -12.11 -7.60
C ARG A 287 7.20 -12.12 -7.08
N ARG A 288 8.02 -11.23 -7.64
CA ARG A 288 9.46 -11.19 -7.40
C ARG A 288 9.84 -10.00 -6.53
N ILE A 289 10.73 -10.25 -5.58
CA ILE A 289 11.47 -9.19 -4.89
C ILE A 289 12.97 -9.43 -5.02
N ARG A 290 13.74 -8.35 -5.12
CA ARG A 290 15.20 -8.40 -4.97
C ARG A 290 15.56 -7.69 -3.68
N MET A 291 16.32 -8.35 -2.84
CA MET A 291 16.84 -7.78 -1.61
C MET A 291 18.36 -7.87 -1.61
N SER A 292 19.00 -6.74 -1.31
CA SER A 292 20.43 -6.71 -1.04
C SER A 292 20.62 -6.82 0.46
N ILE A 293 21.22 -7.92 0.91
CA ILE A 293 21.40 -8.21 2.33
C ILE A 293 22.90 -8.32 2.59
N PRO A 294 23.53 -7.24 3.11
CA PRO A 294 24.98 -7.14 3.24
C PRO A 294 25.60 -8.23 4.13
N TRP A 295 24.83 -8.76 5.08
CA TRP A 295 25.29 -9.74 6.08
C TRP A 295 25.11 -11.21 5.70
N ILE A 296 24.49 -11.52 4.56
CA ILE A 296 24.44 -12.91 4.08
C ILE A 296 25.84 -13.31 3.61
N ARG A 297 26.49 -14.19 4.39
CA ARG A 297 27.88 -14.60 4.19
C ARG A 297 28.01 -15.97 3.53
N THR A 298 27.01 -16.84 3.66
CA THR A 298 27.04 -18.20 3.09
C THR A 298 25.78 -18.57 2.29
N ALA A 299 25.90 -19.60 1.45
CA ALA A 299 24.76 -20.23 0.77
C ALA A 299 23.75 -20.88 1.76
N LYS A 300 24.18 -21.15 3.00
CA LYS A 300 23.31 -21.68 4.07
C LYS A 300 22.47 -20.55 4.66
N ASP A 301 23.08 -19.43 5.02
CA ASP A 301 22.39 -18.26 5.62
C ASP A 301 21.28 -17.74 4.70
N SER A 302 21.57 -17.71 3.41
CA SER A 302 20.62 -17.33 2.38
C SER A 302 19.46 -18.30 2.16
N ARG A 303 19.68 -19.62 2.31
CA ARG A 303 18.60 -20.60 2.26
C ARG A 303 17.69 -20.47 3.47
N GLU A 304 18.25 -20.30 4.66
CA GLU A 304 17.46 -20.11 5.88
C GLU A 304 16.70 -18.78 5.86
N PHE A 305 17.32 -17.70 5.37
CA PHE A 305 16.61 -16.44 5.13
C PHE A 305 15.45 -16.62 4.14
N ALA A 306 15.69 -17.23 2.98
CA ALA A 306 14.66 -17.45 1.97
C ALA A 306 13.53 -18.36 2.49
N ARG A 307 13.84 -19.33 3.37
CA ARG A 307 12.86 -20.20 4.02
C ARG A 307 11.93 -19.41 4.93
N GLU A 308 12.47 -18.60 5.85
CA GLU A 308 11.65 -17.77 6.74
C GLU A 308 10.88 -16.71 5.97
N PHE A 309 11.49 -16.12 4.96
CA PHE A 309 10.82 -15.17 4.07
C PHE A 309 9.59 -15.81 3.39
N PHE A 310 9.74 -16.99 2.78
CA PHE A 310 8.61 -17.67 2.15
C PHE A 310 7.59 -18.22 3.14
N ARG A 311 7.97 -18.51 4.38
CA ARG A 311 7.01 -18.91 5.43
C ARG A 311 5.93 -17.86 5.67
N VAL A 312 6.26 -16.59 5.49
CA VAL A 312 5.36 -15.47 5.76
C VAL A 312 4.75 -14.92 4.48
N TYR A 313 5.52 -14.83 3.39
CA TYR A 313 5.13 -14.07 2.20
C TYR A 313 4.84 -14.94 0.97
N ALA A 314 5.01 -16.26 1.04
CA ALA A 314 4.65 -17.09 -0.09
C ALA A 314 3.14 -17.18 -0.29
N GLU A 315 2.30 -16.90 0.70
CA GLU A 315 0.85 -17.03 0.55
C GLU A 315 0.15 -15.76 1.05
N PRO A 316 -1.04 -15.41 0.51
CA PRO A 316 -1.83 -14.31 1.06
C PRO A 316 -2.19 -14.66 2.50
N THR A 317 -1.73 -13.82 3.43
CA THR A 317 -1.98 -14.03 4.85
C THR A 317 -3.17 -13.19 5.29
N LYS A 318 -4.10 -13.84 5.99
CA LYS A 318 -5.24 -13.15 6.58
C LYS A 318 -4.78 -12.29 7.75
N ARG A 319 -5.27 -11.06 7.80
CA ARG A 319 -5.20 -10.18 8.94
C ARG A 319 -6.60 -9.88 9.42
N TYR A 320 -6.76 -9.81 10.73
CA TYR A 320 -8.01 -9.42 11.36
C TYR A 320 -7.78 -8.16 12.15
N SER A 321 -8.63 -7.16 11.91
CA SER A 321 -8.77 -5.99 12.75
C SER A 321 -10.14 -6.08 13.40
N LEU A 322 -10.21 -5.99 14.73
CA LEU A 322 -11.49 -6.01 15.43
C LEU A 322 -11.57 -4.94 16.50
N GLU A 323 -12.79 -4.40 16.66
CA GLU A 323 -13.14 -3.53 17.78
C GLU A 323 -14.03 -4.27 18.77
N ILE A 324 -13.67 -4.16 20.05
CA ILE A 324 -14.41 -4.74 21.16
C ILE A 324 -14.84 -3.61 22.09
N GLY A 325 -16.06 -3.73 22.61
CA GLY A 325 -16.65 -2.78 23.55
C GLY A 325 -15.96 -2.78 24.91
N ASP A 326 -16.59 -2.09 25.86
CA ASP A 326 -16.06 -1.80 27.19
C ASP A 326 -15.44 -3.03 27.88
N GLN A 327 -14.15 -2.93 28.19
CA GLN A 327 -13.39 -3.95 28.89
C GLN A 327 -13.02 -3.51 30.31
N SER A 328 -13.15 -4.43 31.27
CA SER A 328 -12.71 -4.23 32.66
C SER A 328 -11.39 -4.91 33.00
N THR A 329 -10.80 -5.62 32.04
CA THR A 329 -9.56 -6.37 32.18
C THR A 329 -8.70 -6.15 30.97
N LEU A 330 -7.42 -5.83 31.19
CA LEU A 330 -6.46 -5.62 30.13
C LEU A 330 -6.12 -6.93 29.43
N LEU A 331 -6.22 -6.95 28.10
CA LEU A 331 -5.68 -8.03 27.29
C LEU A 331 -4.18 -7.82 27.11
N ILE A 332 -3.37 -8.80 27.49
CA ILE A 332 -1.91 -8.76 27.37
C ILE A 332 -1.47 -9.57 26.14
N PRO A 333 -0.97 -8.92 25.06
CA PRO A 333 -0.68 -9.60 23.79
C PRO A 333 0.38 -10.71 23.87
N TRP A 334 1.31 -10.60 24.82
CA TRP A 334 2.43 -11.52 25.00
C TRP A 334 2.17 -12.67 25.97
N ASP A 335 0.99 -12.73 26.59
CA ASP A 335 0.68 -13.72 27.63
C ASP A 335 -0.21 -14.87 27.11
N SER A 336 -1.00 -14.62 26.06
CA SER A 336 -2.02 -15.57 25.60
C SER A 336 -2.48 -15.37 24.15
N GLN A 337 -3.18 -16.37 23.63
CA GLN A 337 -3.94 -16.34 22.39
C GLN A 337 -5.38 -15.93 22.63
N ILE A 338 -6.06 -15.50 21.57
CA ILE A 338 -7.51 -15.30 21.55
C ILE A 338 -8.16 -16.20 20.51
N LYS A 339 -9.42 -16.53 20.74
CA LYS A 339 -10.27 -17.28 19.82
C LYS A 339 -11.46 -16.42 19.39
N ILE A 340 -11.67 -16.33 18.09
CA ILE A 340 -12.82 -15.64 17.48
C ILE A 340 -13.80 -16.69 16.98
N GLU A 341 -15.08 -16.52 17.33
CA GLU A 341 -16.19 -17.36 16.89
C GLU A 341 -17.21 -16.55 16.07
N ASP A 342 -17.84 -17.21 15.11
CA ASP A 342 -19.01 -16.68 14.40
C ASP A 342 -20.26 -16.65 15.31
N GLU A 343 -21.38 -16.12 14.81
CA GLU A 343 -22.63 -16.01 15.56
C GLU A 343 -23.15 -17.37 16.09
N ASN A 344 -22.81 -18.47 15.42
CA ASN A 344 -23.20 -19.84 15.76
C ASN A 344 -22.24 -20.52 16.75
N GLY A 345 -21.11 -19.88 17.09
CA GLY A 345 -20.07 -20.45 17.93
C GLY A 345 -19.05 -21.32 17.19
N GLN A 346 -18.99 -21.24 15.86
CA GLN A 346 -17.96 -21.89 15.06
C GLN A 346 -16.69 -21.05 15.05
N GLU A 347 -15.54 -21.69 15.22
CA GLU A 347 -14.24 -21.02 15.25
C GLU A 347 -13.89 -20.41 13.88
N ILE A 348 -13.56 -19.12 13.87
CA ILE A 348 -13.04 -18.38 12.71
C ILE A 348 -11.51 -18.41 12.75
N VAL A 349 -10.92 -18.00 13.87
CA VAL A 349 -9.47 -17.96 14.06
C VAL A 349 -9.10 -18.10 15.54
N THR A 350 -8.06 -18.88 15.81
CA THR A 350 -7.34 -18.87 17.10
C THR A 350 -5.90 -18.46 16.83
N SER A 351 -5.46 -17.34 17.41
CA SER A 351 -4.12 -16.81 17.18
C SER A 351 -3.64 -15.92 18.33
N VAL A 352 -2.33 -15.69 18.37
CA VAL A 352 -1.75 -14.62 19.18
C VAL A 352 -2.20 -13.26 18.66
N VAL A 353 -2.30 -12.31 19.58
CA VAL A 353 -2.56 -10.90 19.28
C VAL A 353 -1.22 -10.22 19.01
N GLU A 354 -1.12 -9.44 17.94
CA GLU A 354 0.11 -8.68 17.66
C GLU A 354 0.09 -7.33 18.38
N SER A 355 -1.01 -6.59 18.27
CA SER A 355 -1.21 -5.35 19.02
C SER A 355 -2.63 -5.16 19.53
N VAL A 356 -2.71 -4.44 20.65
CA VAL A 356 -3.96 -3.97 21.27
C VAL A 356 -3.84 -2.48 21.45
N ARG A 357 -4.61 -1.71 20.68
CA ARG A 357 -4.81 -0.29 20.89
C ARG A 357 -6.01 -0.08 21.81
N VAL A 358 -5.75 0.51 22.96
CA VAL A 358 -6.75 0.84 23.96
C VAL A 358 -7.16 2.30 23.78
N GLN A 359 -8.42 2.53 23.45
CA GLN A 359 -9.01 3.87 23.49
C GLN A 359 -9.37 4.20 24.94
N PHE A 360 -8.74 5.23 25.49
CA PHE A 360 -8.80 5.59 26.91
C PHE A 360 -9.60 6.88 27.16
N ASP A 361 -10.77 6.95 26.51
CA ASP A 361 -11.66 8.11 26.51
C ASP A 361 -12.81 7.94 27.51
N HIS A 362 -13.48 6.80 27.41
CA HIS A 362 -14.58 6.34 28.26
C HIS A 362 -14.20 4.96 28.84
N ALA A 363 -15.17 4.12 29.21
CA ALA A 363 -14.87 2.73 29.51
C ALA A 363 -14.00 2.14 28.38
N PRO A 364 -12.85 1.51 28.69
CA PRO A 364 -11.83 1.25 27.68
C PRO A 364 -12.32 0.29 26.61
N ARG A 365 -12.13 0.67 25.35
CA ARG A 365 -12.44 -0.17 24.17
C ARG A 365 -11.14 -0.60 23.50
N PHE A 366 -11.13 -1.80 22.95
CA PHE A 366 -9.93 -2.38 22.35
C PHE A 366 -10.08 -2.47 20.84
N GLN A 367 -9.09 -1.94 20.12
CA GLN A 367 -8.84 -2.23 18.73
C GLN A 367 -7.67 -3.21 18.65
N ILE A 368 -7.90 -4.37 18.06
CA ILE A 368 -6.99 -5.52 18.15
C ILE A 368 -6.57 -5.92 16.76
N GLN A 369 -5.27 -6.14 16.58
CA GLN A 369 -4.70 -6.65 15.34
C GLN A 369 -4.20 -8.09 15.52
N ILE A 370 -4.63 -8.95 14.59
CA ILE A 370 -4.25 -10.36 14.50
C ILE A 370 -3.74 -10.63 13.09
N GLY A 371 -2.63 -11.34 12.98
CA GLY A 371 -2.05 -11.70 11.69
C GLY A 371 -0.58 -11.32 11.64
N PRO A 372 0.16 -11.64 10.57
CA PRO A 372 1.59 -11.35 10.51
C PRO A 372 1.86 -9.86 10.23
N ASP A 373 2.79 -9.21 10.93
CA ASP A 373 3.17 -7.80 10.61
C ASP A 373 3.99 -7.66 9.32
N ASP A 374 4.22 -6.41 8.92
CA ASP A 374 4.96 -6.04 7.72
C ASP A 374 6.43 -6.54 7.72
N PRO A 375 6.96 -7.05 6.59
CA PRO A 375 8.35 -7.47 6.48
C PRO A 375 9.37 -6.37 6.80
N GLN A 376 9.09 -5.11 6.50
CA GLN A 376 9.96 -3.99 6.84
C GLN A 376 9.98 -3.72 8.35
N VAL A 377 8.88 -4.05 9.04
CA VAL A 377 8.75 -3.94 10.49
C VAL A 377 9.38 -5.12 11.19
N HIS A 378 9.40 -6.32 10.62
CA HIS A 378 10.09 -7.49 11.18
C HIS A 378 11.60 -7.43 10.97
N TRP A 379 12.06 -7.09 9.77
CA TRP A 379 13.46 -7.16 9.41
C TRP A 379 14.01 -5.74 9.27
N PRO A 380 14.54 -5.14 10.37
CA PRO A 380 15.13 -3.82 10.24
C PRO A 380 16.23 -3.90 9.17
N GLU A 381 16.27 -2.92 8.27
CA GLU A 381 17.56 -2.59 7.65
C GLU A 381 18.51 -2.37 8.83
N PRO A 382 19.57 -3.16 9.00
CA PRO A 382 20.62 -2.75 9.90
C PRO A 382 21.06 -1.38 9.38
N THR A 383 20.96 -0.36 10.21
CA THR A 383 21.49 0.97 9.92
C THR A 383 22.98 0.77 9.70
N VAL A 384 23.38 0.59 8.45
CA VAL A 384 24.75 0.32 8.01
C VAL A 384 25.36 -0.89 8.74
N ASP A 385 25.10 -2.12 8.25
CA ASP A 385 25.90 -3.28 8.69
C ASP A 385 27.30 -3.19 8.08
N GLU A 386 28.17 -2.47 8.79
CA GLU A 386 29.60 -2.38 8.56
C GLU A 386 30.36 -3.40 9.44
N ARG A 387 29.86 -4.65 9.55
CA ARG A 387 30.65 -5.76 10.13
C ARG A 387 31.73 -6.24 9.17
N TRP A 388 32.84 -5.51 9.16
CA TRP A 388 33.91 -5.55 8.17
C TRP A 388 34.73 -6.86 8.10
N GLU A 389 34.51 -7.85 8.97
CA GLU A 389 35.43 -9.01 9.03
C GLU A 389 34.74 -10.39 9.04
N LEU A 390 35.29 -11.29 8.23
CA LEU A 390 34.85 -12.68 8.08
C LEU A 390 35.47 -13.55 9.18
N PRO A 391 34.69 -14.43 9.84
CA PRO A 391 35.25 -15.61 10.47
C PRO A 391 36.10 -16.42 9.50
N LYS A 392 37.31 -16.83 9.91
CA LYS A 392 38.07 -17.83 9.15
C LYS A 392 37.38 -19.18 9.29
N ASN A 393 36.64 -19.61 8.26
CA ASN A 393 36.30 -21.02 8.12
C ASN A 393 37.57 -21.79 7.74
N SER A 394 37.90 -22.83 8.50
CA SER A 394 39.02 -23.74 8.23
C SER A 394 38.84 -24.57 6.94
N ASP A 395 37.63 -24.58 6.37
CA ASP A 395 37.30 -25.33 5.15
C ASP A 395 37.28 -24.42 3.91
N ALA A 396 38.47 -23.92 3.54
CA ALA A 396 38.66 -23.09 2.33
C ALA A 396 38.43 -23.83 0.99
N ASN A 397 37.96 -25.08 1.01
CA ASN A 397 37.84 -25.96 -0.17
C ASN A 397 36.41 -26.24 -0.65
N GLN A 398 35.38 -25.56 -0.13
CA GLN A 398 33.98 -25.73 -0.59
C GLN A 398 33.24 -24.42 -0.91
N ILE A 399 33.93 -23.41 -1.44
CA ILE A 399 33.24 -22.18 -1.86
C ILE A 399 32.94 -22.23 -3.36
N SER A 400 31.90 -22.99 -3.72
CA SER A 400 31.27 -22.86 -5.04
C SER A 400 30.46 -21.56 -5.07
N TYR A 401 31.02 -20.54 -5.72
CA TYR A 401 30.33 -19.27 -5.99
C TYR A 401 29.59 -19.36 -7.33
N GLY A 402 28.26 -19.37 -7.28
CA GLY A 402 27.37 -19.42 -8.45
C GLY A 402 26.00 -19.99 -8.08
N GLY A 403 24.94 -19.18 -8.22
CA GLY A 403 23.57 -19.57 -7.85
C GLY A 403 22.77 -20.08 -9.04
N ASN A 404 22.46 -21.37 -9.07
CA ASN A 404 21.31 -21.90 -9.82
C ASN A 404 20.00 -21.48 -9.12
N GLU A 405 18.87 -21.57 -9.81
CA GLU A 405 17.55 -21.39 -9.21
C GLU A 405 17.29 -22.53 -8.23
N ILE A 406 17.07 -22.21 -6.95
CA ILE A 406 16.84 -23.19 -5.88
C ILE A 406 15.37 -23.14 -5.51
N SER A 407 14.66 -24.25 -5.75
CA SER A 407 13.29 -24.44 -5.29
C SER A 407 13.29 -24.92 -3.84
N LEU A 408 12.55 -24.22 -2.99
CA LEU A 408 12.30 -24.63 -1.62
C LEU A 408 10.92 -25.30 -1.58
N THR A 409 10.92 -26.61 -1.78
CA THR A 409 9.74 -27.47 -1.66
C THR A 409 9.73 -28.02 -0.23
N TYR A 410 8.60 -27.87 0.48
CA TYR A 410 8.28 -28.46 1.79
C TYR A 410 8.43 -27.58 3.06
N PHE A 411 7.27 -27.20 3.62
CA PHE A 411 7.07 -26.87 5.02
C PHE A 411 6.69 -28.15 5.77
N GLY A 412 7.62 -28.72 6.54
CA GLY A 412 7.38 -29.88 7.38
C GLY A 412 8.07 -29.71 8.73
N THR A 413 7.32 -29.96 9.80
CA THR A 413 7.67 -29.91 11.22
C THR A 413 9.11 -30.33 11.57
N GLU A 414 9.66 -29.64 12.59
CA GLU A 414 10.96 -29.87 13.23
C GLU A 414 11.34 -31.35 13.33
N GLY A 415 12.51 -31.70 12.77
CA GLY A 415 13.08 -33.04 12.93
C GLY A 415 14.22 -33.37 11.97
N SER A 416 15.45 -33.13 12.40
CA SER A 416 16.68 -33.87 12.05
C SER A 416 16.95 -34.22 10.58
N LEU A 417 17.96 -33.59 9.96
CA LEU A 417 18.83 -34.26 8.99
C LEU A 417 20.30 -33.82 9.14
N ASN A 418 21.15 -34.76 9.58
CA ASN A 418 22.60 -34.72 9.51
C ASN A 418 23.09 -34.81 8.04
N PRO A 419 24.24 -34.21 7.69
CA PRO A 419 24.78 -34.28 6.32
C PRO A 419 25.60 -35.56 6.10
N PRO A 420 25.56 -36.20 4.91
CA PRO A 420 26.61 -37.13 4.51
C PRO A 420 27.73 -36.40 3.76
N LEU A 421 28.96 -36.65 4.19
CA LEU A 421 30.23 -36.29 3.55
C LEU A 421 30.63 -37.29 2.45
N SER A 422 31.54 -36.83 1.58
CA SER A 422 32.42 -37.55 0.62
C SER A 422 31.80 -37.94 -0.74
N SER A 423 32.46 -37.90 -1.90
CA SER A 423 33.83 -37.53 -2.34
C SER A 423 33.88 -37.59 -3.90
N SER A 424 34.66 -36.72 -4.55
CA SER A 424 35.42 -36.84 -5.84
C SER A 424 34.77 -37.58 -7.04
N SER A 425 34.78 -37.13 -8.30
CA SER A 425 35.91 -36.66 -9.12
C SER A 425 35.48 -36.23 -10.54
N TYR A 426 36.11 -35.17 -11.06
CA TYR A 426 36.57 -34.92 -12.45
C TYR A 426 35.78 -35.39 -13.70
N ASN A 427 35.38 -34.40 -14.51
CA ASN A 427 35.92 -34.03 -15.85
C ASN A 427 34.91 -33.90 -17.01
N SER A 428 34.90 -32.67 -17.55
CA SER A 428 34.91 -32.26 -18.97
C SER A 428 33.82 -32.66 -19.98
N SER A 429 33.43 -31.62 -20.72
CA SER A 429 33.06 -31.55 -22.14
C SER A 429 31.58 -31.68 -22.54
N SER A 430 31.04 -30.52 -22.90
CA SER A 430 30.24 -30.18 -24.09
C SER A 430 29.18 -31.15 -24.65
N SER A 431 28.03 -30.55 -24.93
CA SER A 431 27.31 -30.51 -26.22
C SER A 431 25.86 -31.01 -26.19
N TYR A 432 25.04 -30.25 -26.91
CA TYR A 432 23.63 -30.51 -27.21
C TYR A 432 23.41 -31.88 -27.86
N ALA A 433 22.28 -32.51 -27.51
CA ALA A 433 21.25 -33.06 -28.42
C ALA A 433 20.72 -34.44 -28.03
N SER A 434 19.44 -34.61 -28.38
CA SER A 434 18.74 -35.84 -28.82
C SER A 434 18.41 -36.94 -27.80
N SER A 435 17.11 -36.99 -27.48
CA SER A 435 16.20 -38.12 -27.71
C SER A 435 16.72 -39.58 -27.59
N ALA A 436 16.12 -40.27 -26.62
CA ALA A 436 15.25 -41.45 -26.80
C ALA A 436 15.78 -42.89 -26.59
N TRP A 437 14.85 -43.65 -26.00
CA TRP A 437 14.56 -45.10 -26.10
C TRP A 437 15.16 -46.11 -25.11
N LEU A 438 14.22 -46.80 -24.42
CA LEU A 438 14.04 -48.26 -24.21
C LEU A 438 15.13 -49.00 -23.40
N ASP A 439 14.84 -50.02 -22.59
CA ASP A 439 13.68 -50.92 -22.51
C ASP A 439 13.67 -51.67 -21.17
N ASP A 440 12.54 -52.32 -20.92
CA ASP A 440 12.37 -53.66 -20.35
C ASP A 440 12.23 -53.91 -18.83
N SER A 441 10.95 -54.01 -18.45
CA SER A 441 10.26 -55.23 -17.92
C SER A 441 10.67 -55.88 -16.59
N PHE A 442 9.71 -55.98 -15.66
CA PHE A 442 8.81 -57.15 -15.48
C PHE A 442 7.90 -56.97 -14.25
N SER A 443 6.70 -57.52 -14.37
CA SER A 443 5.57 -57.54 -13.42
C SER A 443 5.73 -58.57 -12.29
N PHE A 444 5.01 -58.39 -11.17
CA PHE A 444 4.23 -59.48 -10.55
C PHE A 444 3.06 -58.98 -9.70
N SER A 445 2.03 -59.82 -9.68
CA SER A 445 0.62 -59.70 -9.30
C SER A 445 0.26 -59.50 -7.83
N SER A 446 -0.94 -58.93 -7.58
CA SER A 446 -1.78 -59.29 -6.42
C SER A 446 -3.17 -59.70 -6.89
N SER A 447 -3.53 -60.94 -6.56
CA SER A 447 -4.80 -61.60 -6.85
C SER A 447 -5.92 -61.22 -5.85
N SER A 448 -7.13 -61.24 -6.40
CA SER A 448 -8.46 -61.09 -5.83
C SER A 448 -8.81 -61.90 -4.58
N SER A 449 -9.70 -61.34 -3.75
CA SER A 449 -10.80 -62.09 -3.14
C SER A 449 -12.04 -61.20 -2.99
N SER A 450 -13.11 -61.60 -3.69
CA SER A 450 -14.49 -61.16 -3.56
C SER A 450 -15.14 -61.72 -2.30
N ASP A 451 -16.06 -60.98 -1.68
CA ASP A 451 -17.25 -61.55 -1.02
C ASP A 451 -18.42 -60.55 -1.09
N ASP A 452 -19.55 -61.06 -1.59
CA ASP A 452 -20.86 -60.43 -1.70
C ASP A 452 -21.52 -60.21 -0.33
N ASN A 453 -22.29 -59.12 -0.16
CA ASN A 453 -23.66 -59.24 0.35
C ASN A 453 -24.54 -58.01 0.06
N SER A 454 -25.83 -58.22 0.17
CA SER A 454 -26.93 -57.69 -0.63
C SER A 454 -27.80 -56.63 0.07
N SER A 455 -28.45 -55.81 -0.79
CA SER A 455 -29.78 -55.18 -0.67
C SER A 455 -30.12 -54.27 0.52
N SER A 456 -30.47 -53.01 0.26
CA SER A 456 -31.86 -52.49 0.17
C SER A 456 -31.89 -50.95 0.30
N SER A 457 -32.59 -50.28 -0.63
CA SER A 457 -32.95 -48.85 -0.59
C SER A 457 -34.10 -48.61 0.42
N PRO A 458 -34.33 -47.39 0.96
CA PRO A 458 -35.11 -46.39 0.22
C PRO A 458 -34.74 -44.89 0.40
N ASP A 459 -35.01 -44.15 -0.67
CA ASP A 459 -35.56 -42.79 -0.80
C ASP A 459 -34.75 -41.50 -0.53
N ASP A 460 -34.59 -40.76 -1.65
CA ASP A 460 -34.72 -39.32 -1.91
C ASP A 460 -35.00 -38.37 -0.72
N ASN A 461 -34.33 -37.21 -0.71
CA ASN A 461 -34.92 -35.92 -1.14
C ASN A 461 -34.06 -34.72 -0.70
N SER A 462 -33.25 -34.14 -1.60
CA SER A 462 -32.90 -32.71 -1.57
C SER A 462 -32.30 -32.27 -2.91
N SER A 463 -33.16 -32.07 -3.91
CA SER A 463 -32.80 -31.26 -5.08
C SER A 463 -32.61 -29.81 -4.63
N SER A 464 -31.37 -29.34 -4.59
CA SER A 464 -31.06 -27.91 -4.59
C SER A 464 -31.50 -27.35 -5.95
N SER A 465 -32.72 -26.82 -6.01
CA SER A 465 -33.18 -26.03 -7.15
C SER A 465 -32.42 -24.70 -7.14
N SER A 466 -31.35 -24.61 -7.93
CA SER A 466 -30.88 -23.31 -8.39
C SER A 466 -31.98 -22.71 -9.25
N SER A 467 -32.43 -21.50 -8.91
CA SER A 467 -33.34 -20.75 -9.78
C SER A 467 -32.65 -20.56 -11.15
N PRO A 468 -33.34 -20.77 -12.28
CA PRO A 468 -32.74 -20.53 -13.58
C PRO A 468 -32.40 -19.05 -13.75
N PRO A 469 -31.28 -18.70 -14.41
CA PRO A 469 -30.89 -17.32 -14.72
C PRO A 469 -31.96 -16.57 -15.56
N PRO A 470 -31.99 -15.22 -15.51
CA PRO A 470 -32.90 -14.39 -16.29
C PRO A 470 -32.56 -14.39 -17.80
N CYS A 471 -33.12 -15.35 -18.52
CA CYS A 471 -32.86 -15.54 -19.94
C CYS A 471 -33.75 -14.68 -20.85
N ASN A 472 -33.16 -13.83 -21.72
CA ASN A 472 -33.92 -12.89 -22.56
C ASN A 472 -33.74 -13.02 -24.09
N ILE A 473 -32.67 -13.67 -24.61
CA ILE A 473 -32.48 -13.89 -26.06
C ILE A 473 -32.96 -15.28 -26.49
N ALA A 474 -32.45 -16.34 -25.87
CA ALA A 474 -32.82 -17.71 -26.21
C ALA A 474 -32.69 -18.62 -24.99
N LYS A 475 -33.75 -19.36 -24.65
CA LYS A 475 -33.78 -20.27 -23.50
C LYS A 475 -34.22 -21.66 -23.94
N ASP A 476 -33.48 -22.68 -23.54
CA ASP A 476 -33.90 -24.07 -23.69
C ASP A 476 -33.65 -24.85 -22.40
N LEU A 477 -34.74 -25.33 -21.81
CA LEU A 477 -34.73 -26.15 -20.60
C LEU A 477 -34.72 -27.66 -20.93
N PHE A 478 -34.67 -28.02 -22.23
CA PHE A 478 -34.70 -29.39 -22.73
C PHE A 478 -35.84 -30.25 -22.14
N VAL A 479 -36.96 -29.60 -21.83
CA VAL A 479 -38.24 -30.20 -21.45
C VAL A 479 -39.18 -30.20 -22.66
N SER A 480 -40.00 -31.24 -22.80
CA SER A 480 -41.02 -31.24 -23.87
C SER A 480 -42.00 -30.09 -23.70
N ALA A 481 -42.66 -29.66 -24.78
CA ALA A 481 -43.66 -28.58 -24.78
C ALA A 481 -44.83 -28.79 -23.77
N ASN A 482 -44.97 -29.99 -23.20
CA ASN A 482 -46.00 -30.35 -22.22
C ASN A 482 -45.45 -30.63 -20.80
N GLY A 483 -44.16 -30.40 -20.53
CA GLY A 483 -43.55 -30.62 -19.21
C GLY A 483 -43.46 -32.09 -18.77
N ILE A 484 -43.73 -33.04 -19.67
CA ILE A 484 -43.62 -34.48 -19.40
C ILE A 484 -42.24 -34.97 -19.84
N ALA A 485 -41.54 -35.69 -18.97
CA ALA A 485 -40.29 -36.37 -19.30
C ALA A 485 -40.53 -37.37 -20.43
N LEU A 486 -39.92 -37.14 -21.59
CA LEU A 486 -40.09 -38.00 -22.76
C LEU A 486 -39.10 -39.19 -22.71
N PRO A 487 -39.57 -40.43 -22.86
CA PRO A 487 -38.67 -41.57 -23.09
C PRO A 487 -38.05 -41.42 -24.48
N ILE A 488 -36.72 -41.25 -24.54
CA ILE A 488 -35.82 -41.30 -25.71
C ILE A 488 -36.48 -40.88 -27.05
N HIS A 489 -36.23 -39.63 -27.48
CA HIS A 489 -36.61 -39.11 -28.79
C HIS A 489 -35.48 -38.24 -29.37
N ALA A 490 -35.46 -38.04 -30.69
CA ALA A 490 -34.60 -37.03 -31.32
C ALA A 490 -34.89 -35.66 -30.70
N MET A 491 -33.87 -34.83 -30.49
CA MET A 491 -34.03 -33.50 -29.90
C MET A 491 -35.26 -32.82 -30.51
N ASP A 492 -36.29 -32.59 -29.68
CA ASP A 492 -37.47 -31.87 -30.13
C ASP A 492 -36.97 -30.47 -30.45
N LYS A 493 -36.87 -30.15 -31.74
CA LYS A 493 -36.26 -28.92 -32.23
C LYS A 493 -37.16 -27.77 -31.82
N GLY A 494 -36.98 -27.32 -30.57
CA GLY A 494 -37.39 -25.99 -30.16
C GLY A 494 -36.98 -25.03 -31.27
N THR A 495 -37.89 -24.17 -31.69
CA THR A 495 -37.72 -23.32 -32.86
C THR A 495 -36.39 -22.57 -32.77
N GLY A 496 -35.36 -23.01 -33.51
CA GLY A 496 -34.04 -22.35 -33.50
C GLY A 496 -32.82 -23.27 -33.58
N TRP A 497 -32.90 -24.53 -33.16
CA TRP A 497 -31.72 -25.42 -33.15
C TRP A 497 -31.45 -26.14 -34.48
N THR A 498 -30.18 -26.19 -34.88
CA THR A 498 -29.65 -26.92 -36.03
C THR A 498 -28.54 -27.87 -35.57
N GLU A 499 -28.67 -29.16 -35.92
CA GLU A 499 -27.62 -30.17 -35.69
C GLU A 499 -26.62 -30.10 -36.84
N GLU A 500 -25.51 -29.38 -36.62
CA GLU A 500 -24.49 -29.18 -37.65
C GLU A 500 -23.57 -30.40 -37.78
N VAL A 501 -23.34 -31.13 -36.68
CA VAL A 501 -22.55 -32.37 -36.63
C VAL A 501 -23.18 -33.36 -35.66
N GLY A 502 -23.25 -34.64 -36.04
CA GLY A 502 -23.80 -35.70 -35.20
C GLY A 502 -25.34 -35.65 -35.09
N THR A 503 -25.88 -36.48 -34.20
CA THR A 503 -27.32 -36.46 -33.85
C THR A 503 -27.47 -36.17 -32.37
N TRP A 504 -28.58 -35.59 -31.96
CA TRP A 504 -28.90 -35.32 -30.56
C TRP A 504 -30.26 -35.90 -30.18
N LYS A 505 -30.39 -36.29 -28.92
CA LYS A 505 -31.60 -36.82 -28.31
C LYS A 505 -31.85 -36.11 -26.98
N ILE A 506 -33.09 -36.13 -26.51
CA ILE A 506 -33.42 -35.69 -25.16
C ILE A 506 -33.77 -36.92 -24.32
N GLN A 507 -33.13 -37.04 -23.15
CA GLN A 507 -33.36 -38.12 -22.21
C GLN A 507 -33.33 -37.57 -20.78
N GLY A 508 -34.44 -37.76 -20.04
CA GLY A 508 -34.54 -37.30 -18.66
C GLY A 508 -34.45 -35.78 -18.50
N ASN A 509 -35.09 -35.02 -19.40
CA ASN A 509 -35.08 -33.55 -19.46
C ASN A 509 -33.68 -32.93 -19.68
N LYS A 510 -32.77 -33.67 -20.32
CA LYS A 510 -31.44 -33.18 -20.69
C LYS A 510 -31.13 -33.54 -22.13
N ALA A 511 -30.41 -32.67 -22.84
CA ALA A 511 -29.88 -32.97 -24.16
C ALA A 511 -28.66 -33.89 -24.05
N GLU A 512 -28.63 -34.93 -24.88
CA GLU A 512 -27.55 -35.93 -24.96
C GLU A 512 -27.23 -36.20 -26.45
N PRO A 513 -25.97 -36.44 -26.83
CA PRO A 513 -25.64 -36.83 -28.20
C PRO A 513 -26.07 -38.28 -28.53
N GLY A 514 -26.41 -38.52 -29.79
CA GLY A 514 -27.28 -39.60 -30.27
C GLY A 514 -26.64 -40.94 -30.69
N VAL A 515 -25.37 -41.01 -31.14
CA VAL A 515 -24.43 -42.20 -31.20
C VAL A 515 -23.32 -42.09 -32.30
N THR A 516 -22.19 -42.80 -32.08
CA THR A 516 -21.12 -43.31 -33.01
C THR A 516 -20.23 -42.35 -33.82
N LEU A 517 -20.07 -41.09 -33.44
CA LEU A 517 -19.04 -40.22 -34.03
C LEU A 517 -18.15 -39.62 -32.94
N SER A 518 -16.94 -39.21 -33.33
CA SER A 518 -15.97 -38.56 -32.44
C SER A 518 -16.35 -37.13 -32.02
N SER A 519 -17.45 -36.57 -32.54
CA SER A 519 -17.94 -35.23 -32.19
C SER A 519 -19.42 -35.01 -32.52
N ALA A 520 -20.06 -34.06 -31.84
CA ALA A 520 -21.42 -33.58 -32.12
C ALA A 520 -21.54 -32.09 -31.79
N ILE A 521 -22.25 -31.33 -32.65
CA ILE A 521 -22.46 -29.88 -32.51
C ILE A 521 -23.92 -29.55 -32.82
N ALA A 522 -24.56 -28.83 -31.91
CA ALA A 522 -25.88 -28.23 -32.12
C ALA A 522 -25.79 -26.72 -31.93
N LEU A 523 -26.34 -25.94 -32.84
CA LEU A 523 -26.31 -24.47 -32.82
C LEU A 523 -27.71 -23.88 -32.84
N THR A 524 -27.88 -22.74 -32.19
CA THR A 524 -29.02 -21.83 -32.35
C THR A 524 -28.54 -20.47 -32.83
N SER A 525 -29.38 -19.75 -33.58
CA SER A 525 -29.04 -18.45 -34.17
C SER A 525 -29.64 -17.31 -33.35
N THR A 526 -28.89 -16.22 -33.21
CA THR A 526 -29.32 -14.97 -32.55
C THR A 526 -29.17 -13.77 -33.49
N THR A 527 -29.63 -12.60 -33.06
CA THR A 527 -29.50 -11.34 -33.80
C THR A 527 -28.27 -10.50 -33.39
N GLN A 528 -27.52 -10.93 -32.38
CA GLN A 528 -26.41 -10.19 -31.79
C GLN A 528 -25.18 -11.10 -31.63
N SER A 529 -23.97 -10.55 -31.71
CA SER A 529 -22.72 -11.29 -31.51
C SER A 529 -22.05 -11.04 -30.15
N ASN A 530 -22.50 -10.00 -29.43
CA ASN A 530 -22.10 -9.67 -28.06
C ASN A 530 -23.20 -10.13 -27.10
N VAL A 531 -23.02 -11.35 -26.62
CA VAL A 531 -24.01 -12.07 -25.81
C VAL A 531 -23.31 -12.79 -24.66
N LYS A 532 -24.05 -13.08 -23.60
CA LYS A 532 -23.66 -14.06 -22.59
C LYS A 532 -24.33 -15.39 -22.91
N VAL A 533 -23.57 -16.47 -23.03
CA VAL A 533 -24.06 -17.84 -23.27
C VAL A 533 -23.79 -18.69 -22.06
N SER A 534 -24.77 -19.45 -21.59
CA SER A 534 -24.63 -20.35 -20.44
C SER A 534 -25.30 -21.69 -20.64
N ALA A 535 -24.78 -22.73 -19.97
CA ALA A 535 -25.37 -24.07 -19.94
C ALA A 535 -24.90 -24.86 -18.71
N ASN A 536 -25.79 -25.72 -18.19
CA ASN A 536 -25.42 -26.73 -17.21
C ASN A 536 -24.91 -27.99 -17.91
N ILE A 537 -23.65 -28.36 -17.67
CA ILE A 537 -23.00 -29.52 -18.29
C ILE A 537 -22.78 -30.59 -17.23
N THR A 538 -23.45 -31.74 -17.39
CA THR A 538 -23.26 -32.93 -16.55
C THR A 538 -22.25 -33.88 -17.19
N MET A 539 -21.16 -34.19 -16.48
CA MET A 539 -20.12 -35.09 -16.96
C MET A 539 -20.56 -36.56 -16.90
N GLY A 540 -20.29 -37.34 -17.95
CA GLY A 540 -20.76 -38.73 -18.03
C GLY A 540 -20.04 -39.74 -17.13
N ALA A 541 -20.70 -40.86 -16.82
CA ALA A 541 -20.30 -41.81 -15.76
C ALA A 541 -19.37 -42.98 -16.16
N SER A 542 -19.00 -43.13 -17.44
CA SER A 542 -18.16 -44.27 -17.92
C SER A 542 -16.66 -44.05 -17.68
N GLN A 543 -15.88 -45.13 -17.48
CA GLN A 543 -14.48 -45.09 -17.03
C GLN A 543 -13.40 -45.17 -18.14
N SER A 544 -13.76 -45.15 -19.43
CA SER A 544 -12.77 -45.21 -20.52
C SER A 544 -12.56 -43.85 -21.19
N ASP A 545 -11.40 -43.26 -20.94
CA ASP A 545 -10.73 -42.14 -21.62
C ASP A 545 -11.41 -40.75 -21.65
N LEU A 546 -10.54 -39.76 -21.87
CA LEU A 546 -10.60 -38.29 -21.80
C LEU A 546 -11.78 -37.62 -22.56
N ALA A 547 -13.03 -37.89 -22.17
CA ALA A 547 -14.21 -37.33 -22.81
C ALA A 547 -14.42 -35.83 -22.51
N SER A 548 -14.73 -35.02 -23.54
CA SER A 548 -14.89 -33.56 -23.42
C SER A 548 -16.25 -33.06 -23.89
N ALA A 549 -16.80 -32.08 -23.17
CA ALA A 549 -18.08 -31.43 -23.46
C ALA A 549 -18.00 -29.91 -23.20
N GLY A 550 -18.82 -29.12 -23.89
CA GLY A 550 -18.59 -27.68 -23.91
C GLY A 550 -19.65 -26.82 -24.59
N ILE A 551 -19.38 -25.50 -24.59
CA ILE A 551 -20.17 -24.50 -25.31
C ILE A 551 -19.47 -24.14 -26.61
N VAL A 552 -20.25 -24.05 -27.70
CA VAL A 552 -19.81 -23.52 -28.99
C VAL A 552 -20.27 -22.07 -29.12
N LEU A 553 -19.37 -21.18 -29.52
CA LEU A 553 -19.57 -19.73 -29.48
C LEU A 553 -19.18 -19.08 -30.81
N ARG A 554 -19.96 -18.08 -31.24
CA ARG A 554 -19.70 -17.27 -32.45
C ARG A 554 -19.37 -18.14 -33.66
N ALA A 555 -20.20 -19.16 -33.88
CA ALA A 555 -20.04 -20.09 -34.98
C ALA A 555 -20.51 -19.45 -36.30
N VAL A 556 -19.68 -19.52 -37.32
CA VAL A 556 -20.07 -19.20 -38.70
C VAL A 556 -20.72 -20.44 -39.33
N ASP A 557 -20.07 -21.59 -39.14
CA ASP A 557 -20.50 -22.91 -39.60
C ASP A 557 -19.87 -24.03 -38.73
N ALA A 558 -20.06 -25.29 -39.12
CA ALA A 558 -19.53 -26.47 -38.43
C ALA A 558 -17.99 -26.59 -38.38
N SER A 559 -17.27 -25.73 -39.11
CA SER A 559 -15.81 -25.74 -39.25
C SER A 559 -15.15 -24.46 -38.73
N ASN A 560 -15.94 -23.44 -38.37
CA ASN A 560 -15.47 -22.11 -38.00
C ASN A 560 -16.21 -21.59 -36.76
N TYR A 561 -15.61 -21.76 -35.57
CA TYR A 561 -16.22 -21.42 -34.28
C TYR A 561 -15.20 -21.37 -33.13
N TYR A 562 -15.59 -20.83 -31.97
CA TYR A 562 -14.87 -21.07 -30.71
C TYR A 562 -15.53 -22.19 -29.92
N TYR A 563 -14.72 -22.99 -29.23
CA TYR A 563 -15.17 -24.10 -28.39
C TYR A 563 -14.58 -24.00 -27.00
N ILE A 564 -15.46 -23.89 -26.00
CA ILE A 564 -15.10 -23.89 -24.59
C ILE A 564 -15.21 -25.33 -24.11
N GLU A 565 -14.08 -25.97 -23.88
CA GLU A 565 -13.94 -27.39 -23.62
C GLU A 565 -13.73 -27.67 -22.13
N LEU A 566 -14.58 -28.52 -21.53
CA LEU A 566 -14.37 -29.14 -20.23
C LEU A 566 -14.06 -30.62 -20.44
N GLN A 567 -12.96 -31.11 -19.88
CA GLN A 567 -12.55 -32.51 -20.04
C GLN A 567 -12.73 -33.30 -18.74
N ARG A 568 -13.45 -34.43 -18.83
CA ARG A 568 -13.75 -35.30 -17.69
C ARG A 568 -12.50 -35.88 -17.06
N GLY A 569 -12.48 -35.92 -15.72
CA GLY A 569 -11.41 -36.52 -14.93
C GLY A 569 -10.13 -35.68 -14.87
N THR A 570 -10.12 -34.51 -15.53
CA THR A 570 -9.01 -33.55 -15.48
C THR A 570 -9.50 -32.21 -14.96
N ARG A 571 -8.56 -31.28 -14.76
CA ARG A 571 -8.84 -29.87 -14.45
C ARG A 571 -8.92 -29.01 -15.70
N TYR A 572 -9.01 -29.64 -16.87
CA TYR A 572 -8.90 -28.92 -18.11
C TYR A 572 -10.22 -28.21 -18.41
N VAL A 573 -10.16 -26.88 -18.33
CA VAL A 573 -11.02 -25.95 -19.05
C VAL A 573 -10.13 -25.28 -20.10
N GLY A 574 -10.56 -25.25 -21.34
CA GLY A 574 -9.81 -24.58 -22.41
C GLY A 574 -10.71 -23.92 -23.43
N ILE A 575 -10.21 -22.88 -24.08
CA ILE A 575 -10.86 -22.26 -25.23
C ILE A 575 -10.06 -22.56 -26.48
N GLN A 576 -10.73 -23.14 -27.46
CA GLN A 576 -10.18 -23.48 -28.76
C GLN A 576 -10.82 -22.62 -29.83
N LYS A 577 -10.00 -22.16 -30.77
CA LYS A 577 -10.44 -21.54 -32.01
C LYS A 577 -10.33 -22.57 -33.13
N VAL A 578 -11.45 -22.87 -33.78
CA VAL A 578 -11.51 -23.78 -34.92
C VAL A 578 -11.67 -22.94 -36.19
N VAL A 579 -10.74 -23.06 -37.12
CA VAL A 579 -10.77 -22.39 -38.43
C VAL A 579 -10.59 -23.46 -39.50
N ASP A 580 -11.52 -23.52 -40.44
CA ASP A 580 -11.57 -24.55 -41.50
C ASP A 580 -11.40 -25.99 -40.96
N GLY A 581 -11.98 -26.26 -39.78
CA GLY A 581 -11.92 -27.55 -39.10
C GLY A 581 -10.62 -27.84 -38.35
N THR A 582 -9.65 -26.91 -38.35
CA THR A 582 -8.39 -27.03 -37.61
C THR A 582 -8.51 -26.33 -36.25
N SER A 583 -8.30 -27.08 -35.16
CA SER A 583 -8.36 -26.53 -33.79
C SER A 583 -7.02 -25.95 -33.34
N THR A 584 -7.05 -24.75 -32.77
CA THR A 584 -5.93 -24.09 -32.08
C THR A 584 -6.36 -23.75 -30.66
N ILE A 585 -5.62 -24.21 -29.65
CA ILE A 585 -5.85 -23.81 -28.25
C ILE A 585 -5.42 -22.35 -28.11
N LEU A 586 -6.33 -21.48 -27.68
CA LEU A 586 -6.01 -20.10 -27.34
C LEU A 586 -5.54 -20.01 -25.89
N GLU A 587 -6.22 -20.71 -24.98
CA GLU A 587 -5.89 -20.75 -23.56
C GLU A 587 -6.44 -22.02 -22.89
N SER A 588 -5.80 -22.51 -21.81
CA SER A 588 -6.27 -23.66 -21.04
C SER A 588 -5.67 -23.78 -19.64
N ASN A 589 -6.42 -24.37 -18.70
CA ASN A 589 -6.09 -24.47 -17.27
C ASN A 589 -5.60 -25.87 -16.83
N LEU A 590 -5.01 -26.67 -17.73
CA LEU A 590 -4.52 -28.04 -17.45
C LEU A 590 -3.56 -28.15 -16.25
N SER A 591 -2.94 -27.03 -15.84
CA SER A 591 -1.98 -26.94 -14.73
C SER A 591 -2.43 -26.02 -13.59
N ASP A 592 -3.64 -25.45 -13.66
CA ASP A 592 -4.21 -24.64 -12.57
C ASP A 592 -4.83 -25.57 -11.53
N ILE A 593 -4.38 -25.48 -10.27
CA ILE A 593 -4.89 -26.30 -9.17
C ILE A 593 -6.25 -25.82 -8.66
N ASN A 594 -6.61 -24.56 -8.95
CA ASN A 594 -7.86 -23.94 -8.51
C ASN A 594 -9.06 -24.31 -9.40
N THR A 595 -8.81 -24.76 -10.64
CA THR A 595 -9.88 -25.32 -11.48
C THR A 595 -10.31 -26.67 -10.90
N PRO A 596 -11.60 -26.85 -10.53
CA PRO A 596 -12.06 -28.11 -9.97
C PRO A 596 -11.90 -29.24 -10.98
N VAL A 597 -11.57 -30.44 -10.47
CA VAL A 597 -11.56 -31.65 -11.32
C VAL A 597 -12.99 -31.88 -11.82
N MET A 598 -13.14 -32.05 -13.14
CA MET A 598 -14.42 -32.30 -13.80
C MET A 598 -14.85 -33.75 -13.53
N ASN A 599 -15.47 -33.96 -12.37
CA ASN A 599 -15.81 -35.27 -11.84
C ASN A 599 -17.00 -35.89 -12.58
N ALA A 600 -16.91 -37.19 -12.84
CA ALA A 600 -17.99 -37.96 -13.44
C ALA A 600 -19.29 -37.83 -12.61
N GLY A 601 -20.41 -37.62 -13.30
CA GLY A 601 -21.74 -37.46 -12.68
C GLY A 601 -22.03 -36.09 -12.06
N LYS A 602 -21.04 -35.18 -11.99
CA LYS A 602 -21.25 -33.80 -11.50
C LYS A 602 -21.72 -32.87 -12.62
N THR A 603 -22.49 -31.86 -12.25
CA THR A 603 -23.00 -30.80 -13.12
C THR A 603 -22.25 -29.51 -12.83
N TYR A 604 -21.83 -28.82 -13.89
CA TYR A 604 -21.10 -27.55 -13.86
C TYR A 604 -21.87 -26.50 -14.65
N LEU A 605 -21.99 -25.29 -14.12
CA LEU A 605 -22.52 -24.13 -14.85
C LEU A 605 -21.36 -23.50 -15.61
N VAL A 606 -21.43 -23.49 -16.94
CA VAL A 606 -20.46 -22.79 -17.79
C VAL A 606 -21.10 -21.52 -18.31
N GLU A 607 -20.42 -20.38 -18.15
CA GLU A 607 -20.87 -19.07 -18.64
C GLU A 607 -19.78 -18.44 -19.49
N VAL A 608 -20.15 -17.90 -20.65
CA VAL A 608 -19.22 -17.29 -21.60
C VAL A 608 -19.77 -15.93 -22.01
N ARG A 609 -19.01 -14.86 -21.79
CA ARG A 609 -19.39 -13.49 -22.16
C ARG A 609 -18.59 -13.03 -23.37
N CYS A 610 -19.30 -12.61 -24.42
CA CYS A 610 -18.74 -12.04 -25.64
C CYS A 610 -18.87 -10.51 -25.62
N ASP A 611 -17.76 -9.80 -25.76
CA ASP A 611 -17.70 -8.33 -25.85
C ASP A 611 -16.70 -7.92 -26.93
N ASP A 612 -17.17 -7.75 -28.17
CA ASP A 612 -16.36 -7.42 -29.34
C ASP A 612 -15.20 -8.39 -29.57
N ASP A 613 -13.94 -8.02 -29.31
CA ASP A 613 -12.78 -8.90 -29.39
C ASP A 613 -12.57 -9.70 -28.10
N VAL A 614 -13.24 -9.38 -27.00
CA VAL A 614 -13.05 -10.01 -25.69
C VAL A 614 -14.00 -11.21 -25.51
N ILE A 615 -13.47 -12.33 -25.04
CA ILE A 615 -14.25 -13.51 -24.62
C ILE A 615 -13.82 -13.89 -23.21
N MET A 616 -14.76 -13.86 -22.26
CA MET A 616 -14.55 -14.27 -20.86
C MET A 616 -15.23 -15.61 -20.62
N VAL A 617 -14.56 -16.54 -19.96
CA VAL A 617 -15.08 -17.88 -19.65
C VAL A 617 -15.11 -18.10 -18.15
N ASP A 618 -16.27 -18.43 -17.61
CA ASP A 618 -16.49 -18.77 -16.21
C ASP A 618 -17.02 -20.20 -16.07
N VAL A 619 -16.65 -20.86 -14.97
CA VAL A 619 -17.21 -22.14 -14.55
C VAL A 619 -17.60 -22.04 -13.08
N ASP A 620 -18.86 -22.36 -12.76
CA ASP A 620 -19.47 -22.25 -11.43
C ASP A 620 -19.25 -20.88 -10.76
N GLY A 621 -19.33 -19.80 -11.56
CA GLY A 621 -19.14 -18.42 -11.10
C GLY A 621 -17.68 -18.00 -10.90
N VAL A 622 -16.71 -18.84 -11.27
CA VAL A 622 -15.28 -18.52 -11.22
C VAL A 622 -14.76 -18.28 -12.63
N GLU A 623 -14.29 -17.06 -12.92
CA GLU A 623 -13.60 -16.74 -14.17
C GLU A 623 -12.35 -17.59 -14.34
N GLN A 624 -12.29 -18.34 -15.44
CA GLN A 624 -11.19 -19.21 -15.81
C GLN A 624 -10.14 -18.47 -16.64
N PHE A 625 -10.56 -17.64 -17.60
CA PHE A 625 -9.67 -16.81 -18.42
C PHE A 625 -10.46 -15.77 -19.24
N THR A 626 -9.75 -14.71 -19.64
CA THR A 626 -10.22 -13.66 -20.55
C THR A 626 -9.29 -13.57 -21.74
N ILE A 627 -9.79 -13.81 -22.96
CA ILE A 627 -9.01 -13.74 -24.19
C ILE A 627 -9.44 -12.57 -25.08
N ASN A 628 -8.54 -12.11 -25.94
CA ASN A 628 -8.82 -11.13 -26.98
C ASN A 628 -8.60 -11.75 -28.38
N ASP A 629 -9.67 -11.99 -29.13
CA ASP A 629 -9.63 -12.53 -30.48
C ASP A 629 -10.84 -12.05 -31.31
N SER A 630 -10.59 -11.41 -32.46
CA SER A 630 -11.63 -10.79 -33.29
C SER A 630 -12.12 -11.67 -34.45
N THR A 631 -11.67 -12.93 -34.55
CA THR A 631 -11.83 -13.75 -35.78
C THR A 631 -13.29 -13.93 -36.19
N PHE A 632 -14.21 -14.09 -35.23
CA PHE A 632 -15.64 -14.32 -35.50
C PHE A 632 -16.56 -13.30 -34.81
N ASN A 633 -16.11 -12.06 -34.59
CA ASN A 633 -16.84 -11.05 -33.79
C ASN A 633 -18.20 -10.61 -34.34
N THR A 634 -18.55 -10.98 -35.58
CA THR A 634 -19.87 -10.71 -36.20
C THR A 634 -20.76 -11.95 -36.28
N ALA A 635 -20.27 -13.13 -35.90
CA ALA A 635 -21.04 -14.36 -35.95
C ALA A 635 -22.06 -14.42 -34.80
N THR A 636 -23.28 -14.86 -35.10
CA THR A 636 -24.42 -14.82 -34.16
C THR A 636 -24.97 -16.20 -33.79
N LYS A 637 -24.28 -17.29 -34.17
CA LYS A 637 -24.68 -18.65 -33.78
C LYS A 637 -23.89 -19.14 -32.58
N HIS A 638 -24.58 -19.76 -31.63
CA HIS A 638 -24.01 -20.30 -30.39
C HIS A 638 -24.70 -21.63 -30.07
N GLY A 639 -24.10 -22.48 -29.25
CA GLY A 639 -24.73 -23.76 -28.91
C GLY A 639 -23.86 -24.70 -28.11
N LEU A 640 -24.07 -26.00 -28.34
CA LEU A 640 -23.49 -27.09 -27.55
C LEU A 640 -22.53 -27.91 -28.41
N GLY A 641 -21.44 -28.36 -27.79
CA GLY A 641 -20.43 -29.20 -28.46
C GLY A 641 -19.98 -30.34 -27.57
N VAL A 642 -19.70 -31.48 -28.19
CA VAL A 642 -19.05 -32.65 -27.57
C VAL A 642 -17.97 -33.16 -28.51
N TRP A 643 -16.83 -33.56 -27.97
CA TRP A 643 -15.72 -34.14 -28.71
C TRP A 643 -15.21 -35.35 -27.91
N THR A 644 -15.27 -36.57 -28.49
CA THR A 644 -14.61 -37.85 -28.10
C THR A 644 -15.40 -39.09 -28.55
N ASN A 645 -14.78 -40.27 -28.38
CA ASN A 645 -15.34 -41.61 -28.59
C ASN A 645 -16.34 -42.09 -27.50
N ASP A 646 -16.51 -41.36 -26.39
CA ASP A 646 -17.48 -41.64 -25.29
C ASP A 646 -18.53 -40.51 -25.11
N ALA A 647 -18.83 -39.80 -26.21
CA ALA A 647 -19.72 -38.64 -26.22
C ALA A 647 -21.12 -38.91 -25.61
N THR A 648 -21.61 -40.16 -25.65
CA THR A 648 -22.98 -40.53 -25.29
C THR A 648 -23.35 -40.40 -23.80
N SER A 649 -22.39 -40.05 -22.94
CA SER A 649 -22.59 -40.01 -21.49
C SER A 649 -22.74 -38.60 -20.90
N HIS A 650 -22.36 -37.54 -21.64
CA HIS A 650 -22.53 -36.15 -21.20
C HIS A 650 -23.97 -35.66 -21.41
N LYS A 651 -24.45 -34.81 -20.50
CA LYS A 651 -25.81 -34.27 -20.56
C LYS A 651 -25.81 -32.76 -20.39
N PHE A 652 -26.64 -32.06 -21.15
CA PHE A 652 -26.77 -30.61 -21.10
C PHE A 652 -28.17 -30.21 -20.63
N ASP A 653 -28.24 -29.16 -19.83
CA ASP A 653 -29.47 -28.60 -19.28
C ASP A 653 -29.38 -27.06 -19.20
N ASN A 654 -30.52 -26.38 -19.03
CA ASN A 654 -30.61 -24.93 -18.81
C ASN A 654 -29.77 -24.07 -19.76
N PHE A 655 -29.84 -24.33 -21.08
CA PHE A 655 -29.14 -23.49 -22.05
C PHE A 655 -29.78 -22.11 -22.11
N CYS A 656 -28.96 -21.07 -22.05
CA CYS A 656 -29.44 -19.70 -22.08
C CYS A 656 -28.50 -18.75 -22.84
N ILE A 657 -29.08 -17.82 -23.59
CA ILE A 657 -28.40 -16.67 -24.19
C ILE A 657 -29.04 -15.37 -23.69
N GLU A 658 -28.20 -14.43 -23.27
CA GLU A 658 -28.59 -13.13 -22.71
C GLU A 658 -27.87 -11.96 -23.42
N ASP A 659 -28.50 -10.78 -23.42
CA ASP A 659 -27.83 -9.53 -23.82
C ASP A 659 -26.62 -9.27 -22.91
N TYR A 660 -25.50 -8.83 -23.47
CA TYR A 660 -24.34 -8.39 -22.69
C TYR A 660 -24.05 -6.90 -22.95
N VAL A 661 -24.15 -6.07 -21.90
CA VAL A 661 -23.85 -4.64 -21.96
C VAL A 661 -22.51 -4.39 -21.27
N ASP A 662 -21.51 -3.95 -22.04
CA ASP A 662 -20.23 -3.51 -21.49
C ASP A 662 -20.38 -2.15 -20.81
N THR A 663 -20.09 -2.10 -19.52
CA THR A 663 -20.11 -0.88 -18.69
C THR A 663 -18.71 -0.37 -18.38
N ARG A 664 -17.66 -1.01 -18.93
CA ARG A 664 -16.26 -0.69 -18.61
C ARG A 664 -15.78 0.48 -19.44
N GLN A 665 -15.23 1.49 -18.78
CA GLN A 665 -14.62 2.64 -19.46
C GLN A 665 -13.32 2.24 -20.20
N PRO A 666 -13.07 2.79 -21.41
CA PRO A 666 -11.76 2.65 -22.04
C PRO A 666 -10.69 3.40 -21.24
N SER A 667 -9.60 2.73 -20.88
CA SER A 667 -8.44 3.38 -20.24
C SER A 667 -7.46 3.85 -21.31
N VAL A 668 -6.73 4.94 -21.04
CA VAL A 668 -5.75 5.50 -21.99
C VAL A 668 -4.38 5.66 -21.37
N THR A 669 -3.34 5.33 -22.13
CA THR A 669 -1.94 5.46 -21.72
C THR A 669 -1.17 6.28 -22.75
N LEU A 670 -0.28 7.14 -22.26
CA LEU A 670 0.65 7.94 -23.05
C LEU A 670 2.09 7.44 -22.85
N ALA A 671 2.83 7.34 -23.94
CA ALA A 671 4.25 7.02 -23.91
C ALA A 671 5.03 7.84 -24.95
N ASN A 672 6.30 8.12 -24.68
CA ASN A 672 7.17 8.71 -25.70
C ASN A 672 7.41 7.68 -26.82
N PHE A 673 7.30 8.12 -28.07
CA PHE A 673 7.53 7.24 -29.21
C PHE A 673 8.94 6.65 -29.16
N SER A 674 9.04 5.32 -29.27
CA SER A 674 10.29 4.56 -29.19
C SER A 674 11.16 4.79 -30.44
N GLY A 675 11.74 5.97 -30.56
CA GLY A 675 12.56 6.37 -31.72
C GLY A 675 13.09 7.80 -31.67
N ALA A 676 12.61 8.65 -30.76
CA ALA A 676 13.06 10.03 -30.66
C ALA A 676 14.41 10.14 -29.90
N SER A 677 15.47 10.53 -30.62
CA SER A 677 16.70 11.03 -30.02
C SER A 677 16.75 12.56 -30.14
N SER A 678 17.10 13.23 -29.04
CA SER A 678 17.42 14.66 -28.87
C SER A 678 16.35 15.54 -28.21
N THR A 679 16.71 16.06 -27.04
CA THR A 679 15.94 16.96 -26.16
C THR A 679 16.01 18.43 -26.62
N ASN A 680 15.79 18.70 -27.91
CA ASN A 680 15.76 20.10 -28.40
C ASN A 680 14.91 20.33 -29.67
N GLY A 681 13.97 19.43 -29.99
CA GLY A 681 13.06 19.56 -31.13
C GLY A 681 11.69 18.91 -30.88
N PRO A 682 10.73 19.05 -31.82
CA PRO A 682 9.44 18.36 -31.73
C PRO A 682 9.63 16.84 -31.59
N TYR A 683 8.82 16.20 -30.75
CA TYR A 683 8.87 14.76 -30.51
C TYR A 683 7.46 14.16 -30.54
N ASP A 684 7.36 12.88 -30.90
CA ASP A 684 6.08 12.19 -31.02
C ASP A 684 5.71 11.44 -29.74
N VAL A 685 4.41 11.37 -29.46
CA VAL A 685 3.81 10.72 -28.29
C VAL A 685 2.78 9.70 -28.77
N ASP A 686 2.94 8.47 -28.31
CA ASP A 686 2.00 7.37 -28.50
C ASP A 686 0.83 7.51 -27.53
N VAL A 687 -0.38 7.29 -28.06
CA VAL A 687 -1.63 7.17 -27.30
C VAL A 687 -2.19 5.78 -27.55
N GLU A 688 -2.40 5.03 -26.47
CA GLU A 688 -3.01 3.71 -26.52
C GLU A 688 -4.25 3.66 -25.63
N PHE A 689 -5.41 3.37 -26.23
CA PHE A 689 -6.64 3.04 -25.52
C PHE A 689 -6.77 1.53 -25.35
N SER A 690 -7.29 1.07 -24.21
CA SER A 690 -7.53 -0.36 -23.95
C SER A 690 -8.60 -0.96 -24.87
N LYS A 691 -9.49 -0.13 -25.42
CA LYS A 691 -10.53 -0.50 -26.37
C LYS A 691 -10.63 0.51 -27.51
N LYS A 692 -11.36 0.15 -28.57
CA LYS A 692 -11.53 1.02 -29.73
C LYS A 692 -12.39 2.22 -29.31
N VAL A 693 -11.89 3.43 -29.54
CA VAL A 693 -12.64 4.66 -29.25
C VAL A 693 -13.01 5.43 -30.51
N THR A 694 -14.01 6.29 -30.36
CA THR A 694 -14.47 7.29 -31.32
C THR A 694 -14.50 8.66 -30.63
N GLY A 695 -14.44 9.74 -31.41
CA GLY A 695 -14.53 11.11 -30.87
C GLY A 695 -13.20 11.75 -30.48
N PHE A 696 -12.09 11.01 -30.38
CA PHE A 696 -10.78 11.58 -30.05
C PHE A 696 -10.21 12.46 -31.19
N THR A 697 -9.87 13.70 -30.87
CA THR A 697 -9.38 14.74 -31.78
C THR A 697 -8.17 15.50 -31.20
N LEU A 698 -7.53 16.33 -32.02
CA LEU A 698 -6.35 17.11 -31.60
C LEU A 698 -6.66 18.11 -30.48
N SER A 699 -7.90 18.62 -30.39
CA SER A 699 -8.29 19.56 -29.33
C SER A 699 -8.38 18.92 -27.95
N ASP A 700 -8.44 17.60 -27.89
CA ASP A 700 -8.58 16.86 -26.63
C ASP A 700 -7.21 16.63 -25.94
N ILE A 701 -6.12 17.01 -26.61
CA ILE A 701 -4.76 16.84 -26.13
C ILE A 701 -4.33 18.06 -25.34
N SER A 702 -4.00 17.85 -24.07
CA SER A 702 -3.50 18.89 -23.19
C SER A 702 -1.98 18.82 -23.09
N VAL A 703 -1.31 19.91 -23.47
CA VAL A 703 0.14 20.04 -23.39
C VAL A 703 0.49 21.29 -22.58
N ILE A 704 1.21 21.11 -21.49
CA ILE A 704 1.72 22.17 -20.63
C ILE A 704 3.15 22.50 -21.08
N ASN A 705 3.44 23.80 -21.24
CA ASN A 705 4.70 24.32 -21.79
C ASN A 705 5.01 23.86 -23.24
N GLY A 706 4.00 23.39 -23.98
CA GLY A 706 4.14 22.96 -25.36
C GLY A 706 2.82 23.06 -26.14
N THR A 707 2.86 22.62 -27.39
CA THR A 707 1.67 22.51 -28.27
C THR A 707 1.64 21.15 -28.93
N ALA A 708 0.45 20.54 -29.01
CA ALA A 708 0.22 19.33 -29.80
C ALA A 708 -0.10 19.66 -31.27
N SER A 709 0.36 18.81 -32.18
CA SER A 709 0.09 18.91 -33.61
C SER A 709 0.16 17.51 -34.26
N ALA A 710 -0.20 17.41 -35.54
CA ALA A 710 -0.01 16.20 -36.35
C ALA A 710 -0.61 14.91 -35.77
N LEU A 711 -1.79 14.97 -35.16
CA LEU A 711 -2.53 13.78 -34.70
C LEU A 711 -2.86 12.86 -35.89
N ILE A 712 -2.38 11.63 -35.83
CA ILE A 712 -2.66 10.53 -36.77
C ILE A 712 -3.07 9.27 -36.01
N GLY A 713 -3.72 8.32 -36.68
CA GLY A 713 -4.18 7.07 -36.08
C GLY A 713 -5.71 6.96 -36.01
N SER A 714 -6.20 5.80 -35.57
CA SER A 714 -7.63 5.53 -35.44
C SER A 714 -7.87 4.30 -34.56
N GLY A 715 -9.01 4.27 -33.87
CA GLY A 715 -9.43 3.10 -33.11
C GLY A 715 -8.76 3.03 -31.74
N LYS A 716 -7.81 2.12 -31.53
CA LYS A 716 -7.10 1.97 -30.25
C LYS A 716 -5.81 2.83 -30.17
N TYR A 717 -5.16 3.09 -31.31
CA TYR A 717 -3.82 3.68 -31.34
C TYR A 717 -3.81 5.01 -32.09
N TYR A 718 -3.22 6.02 -31.45
CA TYR A 718 -2.98 7.34 -32.04
C TYR A 718 -1.55 7.80 -31.76
N LEU A 719 -1.07 8.72 -32.58
CA LEU A 719 0.24 9.36 -32.47
C LEU A 719 0.06 10.86 -32.71
N TYR A 720 0.71 11.69 -31.90
CA TYR A 720 0.76 13.15 -32.14
C TYR A 720 2.14 13.71 -31.83
N THR A 721 2.45 14.87 -32.41
CA THR A 721 3.72 15.57 -32.22
C THR A 721 3.58 16.69 -31.20
N VAL A 722 4.44 16.70 -30.19
CA VAL A 722 4.60 17.76 -29.21
C VAL A 722 5.75 18.69 -29.59
N THR A 723 5.49 19.99 -29.61
CA THR A 723 6.52 21.03 -29.76
C THR A 723 6.61 21.87 -28.49
N THR A 724 7.82 22.03 -27.95
CA THR A 724 8.07 22.88 -26.77
C THR A 724 7.91 24.37 -27.10
N THR A 725 7.35 25.14 -26.17
CA THR A 725 7.23 26.61 -26.25
C THR A 725 8.32 27.36 -25.48
N GLY A 726 9.24 26.66 -24.81
CA GLY A 726 10.33 27.23 -24.03
C GLY A 726 11.18 26.19 -23.27
N PRO A 727 12.26 26.61 -22.59
CA PRO A 727 13.18 25.70 -21.90
C PRO A 727 12.60 25.21 -20.55
N ARG A 728 11.38 24.68 -20.58
CA ARG A 728 10.66 24.13 -19.42
C ARG A 728 10.29 22.68 -19.70
N ASN A 729 10.15 21.88 -18.64
CA ASN A 729 9.60 20.53 -18.78
C ASN A 729 8.22 20.60 -19.45
N VAL A 730 7.99 19.69 -20.38
CA VAL A 730 6.73 19.58 -21.10
C VAL A 730 5.96 18.42 -20.52
N THR A 731 4.78 18.70 -19.98
CA THR A 731 3.87 17.67 -19.47
C THR A 731 2.73 17.53 -20.45
N THR A 732 2.44 16.31 -20.88
CA THR A 732 1.30 16.02 -21.74
C THR A 732 0.39 14.98 -21.09
N PHE A 733 -0.91 15.16 -21.26
CA PHE A 733 -1.95 14.29 -20.69
C PHE A 733 -3.26 14.41 -21.48
N LEU A 734 -4.11 13.40 -21.30
CA LEU A 734 -5.46 13.36 -21.82
C LEU A 734 -6.45 13.31 -20.65
N ALA A 735 -7.45 14.18 -20.69
CA ALA A 735 -8.52 14.19 -19.70
C ALA A 735 -9.42 12.96 -19.84
N ALA A 736 -10.17 12.66 -18.79
CA ALA A 736 -11.30 11.74 -18.89
C ALA A 736 -12.39 12.36 -19.79
N ASN A 737 -13.30 11.53 -20.30
CA ASN A 737 -14.49 11.98 -21.01
C ASN A 737 -14.24 12.76 -22.33
N ILE A 738 -13.16 12.43 -23.05
CA ILE A 738 -12.86 13.02 -24.36
C ILE A 738 -13.15 12.09 -25.54
N ALA A 739 -13.22 10.79 -25.29
CA ALA A 739 -13.48 9.78 -26.31
C ALA A 739 -14.36 8.68 -25.73
N SER A 740 -15.20 8.08 -26.57
CA SER A 740 -16.12 7.00 -26.16
C SER A 740 -15.87 5.74 -26.96
N ASP A 741 -16.10 4.58 -26.34
CA ASP A 741 -16.19 3.33 -27.08
C ASP A 741 -17.48 3.25 -27.93
N THR A 742 -17.70 2.12 -28.61
CA THR A 742 -18.90 1.85 -29.42
C THR A 742 -20.18 1.74 -28.61
N ASN A 743 -20.07 1.52 -27.30
CA ASN A 743 -21.17 1.37 -26.35
C ASN A 743 -21.49 2.69 -25.63
N GLY A 744 -20.70 3.74 -25.88
CA GLY A 744 -20.88 5.08 -25.33
C GLY A 744 -20.18 5.30 -23.99
N ASN A 745 -19.37 4.34 -23.51
CA ASN A 745 -18.60 4.53 -22.29
C ASN A 745 -17.43 5.48 -22.56
N MET A 746 -17.30 6.49 -21.72
CA MET A 746 -16.29 7.53 -21.82
C MET A 746 -14.94 7.08 -21.23
N ASN A 747 -13.81 7.57 -21.76
CA ASN A 747 -12.50 7.16 -21.31
C ASN A 747 -12.13 7.67 -19.91
N THR A 748 -11.28 6.92 -19.19
CA THR A 748 -10.58 7.41 -17.99
C THR A 748 -9.47 8.38 -18.39
N ALA A 749 -8.98 9.21 -17.46
CA ALA A 749 -7.81 10.07 -17.70
C ALA A 749 -6.52 9.25 -17.96
N SER A 750 -5.56 9.84 -18.67
CA SER A 750 -4.25 9.22 -18.91
C SER A 750 -3.29 9.36 -17.74
N ASN A 751 -2.18 8.62 -17.79
CA ASN A 751 -0.97 8.99 -17.05
C ASN A 751 -0.46 10.37 -17.49
N LEU A 752 0.25 11.06 -16.60
CA LEU A 752 1.06 12.22 -16.96
C LEU A 752 2.32 11.75 -17.67
N LEU A 753 2.55 12.21 -18.89
CA LEU A 753 3.82 12.00 -19.58
C LEU A 753 4.68 13.26 -19.43
N LEU A 754 5.68 13.17 -18.56
CA LEU A 754 6.65 14.23 -18.32
C LEU A 754 7.86 14.04 -19.25
N THR A 755 8.09 15.01 -20.12
CA THR A 755 9.34 15.13 -20.87
C THR A 755 10.18 16.20 -20.21
N THR A 756 11.22 15.76 -19.48
CA THR A 756 12.14 16.65 -18.77
C THR A 756 13.04 17.38 -19.74
N TYR A 757 13.00 18.71 -19.68
CA TYR A 757 13.98 19.57 -20.31
C TYR A 757 15.17 19.68 -19.37
N ASN A 758 16.24 18.94 -19.66
CA ASN A 758 17.34 18.75 -18.73
C ASN A 758 18.11 20.07 -18.53
N THR A 759 17.81 20.76 -17.43
CA THR A 759 18.71 21.71 -16.79
C THR A 759 18.75 21.40 -15.30
N GLU A 760 19.22 20.20 -14.94
CA GLU A 760 19.76 19.94 -13.60
C GLU A 760 21.04 20.77 -13.37
N GLU A 761 20.92 22.09 -13.34
CA GLU A 761 21.83 22.90 -12.56
C GLU A 761 20.97 23.79 -11.66
N ALA A 762 21.16 23.63 -10.34
CA ALA A 762 20.67 24.57 -9.31
C ALA A 762 21.12 26.04 -9.57
N CYS A 763 21.94 26.27 -10.59
CA CYS A 763 22.51 27.53 -11.04
C CYS A 763 22.03 27.96 -12.44
N SER A 764 20.83 27.57 -12.89
CA SER A 764 20.36 27.81 -14.25
C SER A 764 20.06 29.27 -14.62
N ILE A 765 19.90 30.16 -13.63
CA ILE A 765 19.54 31.57 -13.85
C ILE A 765 20.73 32.51 -13.59
N ALA A 766 21.45 32.30 -12.49
CA ALA A 766 22.66 33.04 -12.17
C ALA A 766 23.61 32.17 -11.34
N LYS A 767 24.91 32.26 -11.59
CA LYS A 767 25.96 31.56 -10.86
C LYS A 767 27.12 32.50 -10.60
N ASP A 768 27.65 32.50 -9.39
CA ASP A 768 28.93 33.11 -9.08
C ASP A 768 29.76 32.13 -8.23
N GLY A 769 30.79 31.56 -8.86
CA GLY A 769 31.79 30.74 -8.16
C GLY A 769 32.98 31.56 -7.65
N PHE A 770 32.93 32.89 -7.80
CA PHE A 770 34.01 33.83 -7.47
C PHE A 770 35.38 33.45 -8.09
N LEU A 771 35.38 32.77 -9.24
CA LEU A 771 36.53 32.41 -10.08
C LEU A 771 36.62 33.33 -11.32
N ASP A 772 37.80 33.46 -11.94
CA ASP A 772 37.96 34.21 -13.19
C ASP A 772 37.54 33.40 -14.46
N PHE A 773 37.53 34.07 -15.62
CA PHE A 773 37.12 33.48 -16.92
C PHE A 773 37.98 32.27 -17.36
N PHE A 774 39.11 31.99 -16.70
CA PHE A 774 40.00 30.88 -17.03
C PHE A 774 40.07 29.80 -15.95
N ASN A 775 39.20 29.82 -14.94
CA ASN A 775 39.19 28.85 -13.83
C ASN A 775 40.56 28.78 -13.09
N VAL A 776 41.28 29.91 -13.00
CA VAL A 776 42.55 30.00 -12.25
C VAL A 776 42.36 30.81 -10.98
N ARG A 777 42.95 30.33 -9.87
CA ARG A 777 42.94 31.00 -8.57
C ARG A 777 43.76 32.29 -8.61
N LEU A 778 43.16 33.45 -8.35
CA LEU A 778 43.82 34.75 -8.46
C LEU A 778 43.97 35.47 -7.11
N ALA A 779 45.19 35.90 -6.81
CA ALA A 779 45.55 36.55 -5.53
C ALA A 779 45.15 38.03 -5.39
N ALA A 780 44.37 38.60 -6.31
CA ALA A 780 43.81 39.95 -6.18
C ALA A 780 42.72 40.18 -7.23
N HIS A 781 41.45 40.04 -6.83
CA HIS A 781 40.30 40.45 -7.65
C HIS A 781 39.43 41.43 -6.84
N THR A 782 39.04 42.55 -7.44
CA THR A 782 37.94 43.41 -6.98
C THR A 782 36.61 42.75 -7.34
N MET A 783 35.53 42.85 -6.54
CA MET A 783 34.18 42.36 -6.93
C MET A 783 33.92 42.79 -8.37
N ASN A 784 33.94 41.87 -9.33
CA ASN A 784 33.55 42.21 -10.69
C ASN A 784 32.02 42.30 -10.63
N THR A 785 31.49 43.48 -10.34
CA THR A 785 30.07 43.82 -10.48
C THR A 785 29.68 43.85 -11.96
N GLY A 786 30.11 42.84 -12.73
CA GLY A 786 29.86 42.67 -14.15
C GLY A 786 28.38 42.45 -14.38
N THR A 787 27.72 43.50 -14.86
CA THR A 787 26.40 43.52 -15.52
C THR A 787 25.25 42.76 -14.83
N GLY A 788 25.09 42.88 -13.51
CA GLY A 788 23.88 42.37 -12.85
C GLY A 788 23.75 42.66 -11.36
N TRP A 789 24.88 42.64 -10.64
CA TRP A 789 24.89 42.93 -9.20
C TRP A 789 24.93 44.43 -8.91
N THR A 790 23.99 44.90 -8.09
CA THR A 790 23.91 46.27 -7.59
C THR A 790 24.23 46.26 -6.09
N GLU A 791 25.28 46.97 -5.68
CA GLU A 791 25.49 47.27 -4.26
C GLU A 791 24.41 48.26 -3.81
N VAL A 792 23.54 47.80 -2.92
CA VAL A 792 22.37 48.55 -2.48
C VAL A 792 22.67 49.30 -1.18
N SER A 793 23.39 48.67 -0.26
CA SER A 793 23.88 49.27 0.98
C SER A 793 25.10 48.52 1.51
N GLY A 794 25.97 49.23 2.25
CA GLY A 794 27.27 48.68 2.68
C GLY A 794 28.25 48.49 1.51
N THR A 795 29.52 48.25 1.81
CA THR A 795 30.55 47.98 0.79
C THR A 795 31.00 46.54 0.88
N TRP A 796 31.00 45.83 -0.24
CA TRP A 796 31.43 44.43 -0.32
C TRP A 796 32.84 44.34 -0.91
N LYS A 797 33.55 43.27 -0.59
CA LYS A 797 34.84 42.93 -1.19
C LYS A 797 34.94 41.43 -1.39
N ILE A 798 35.81 41.02 -2.30
CA ILE A 798 36.27 39.64 -2.39
C ILE A 798 37.52 39.48 -1.51
N ASP A 799 37.59 38.40 -0.74
CA ASP A 799 38.72 38.04 0.11
C ASP A 799 38.93 36.52 0.02
N ASN A 800 40.03 36.10 -0.61
CA ASN A 800 40.34 34.70 -0.94
C ASN A 800 39.17 33.99 -1.66
N ASP A 801 38.78 34.49 -2.84
CA ASP A 801 37.75 33.91 -3.72
C ASP A 801 36.35 33.81 -3.07
N ARG A 802 36.07 34.64 -2.07
CA ARG A 802 34.78 34.64 -1.36
C ARG A 802 34.31 36.05 -1.07
N ALA A 803 33.01 36.28 -1.18
CA ALA A 803 32.42 37.59 -0.88
C ALA A 803 32.32 37.83 0.62
N LYS A 804 32.67 39.05 1.06
CA LYS A 804 32.48 39.52 2.44
C LYS A 804 32.31 41.05 2.48
N ILE A 805 31.96 41.60 3.65
CA ILE A 805 31.88 43.06 3.84
C ILE A 805 33.29 43.68 3.95
N ASN A 806 33.51 44.84 3.31
CA ASN A 806 34.80 45.52 3.21
C ASN A 806 35.20 46.32 4.47
N MET A 807 34.27 47.08 5.07
CA MET A 807 34.56 47.98 6.21
C MET A 807 33.36 48.16 7.16
N TYR A 808 33.57 48.84 8.30
CA TYR A 808 32.53 49.22 9.26
C TYR A 808 31.43 50.06 8.59
N SER A 809 30.15 49.68 8.75
CA SER A 809 28.97 50.35 8.17
C SER A 809 27.89 50.43 9.25
N PRO A 810 27.21 51.58 9.44
CA PRO A 810 26.14 51.73 10.42
C PRO A 810 24.81 51.08 9.98
N THR A 811 24.68 50.67 8.71
CA THR A 811 23.50 50.00 8.15
C THR A 811 23.83 48.59 7.63
N PRO A 812 22.86 47.65 7.57
CA PRO A 812 23.05 46.33 6.97
C PRO A 812 23.62 46.41 5.55
N ALA A 813 24.47 45.43 5.19
CA ALA A 813 25.02 45.34 3.85
C ALA A 813 24.11 44.46 2.98
N LEU A 814 23.78 44.93 1.79
CA LEU A 814 22.88 44.28 0.83
C LEU A 814 23.44 44.44 -0.59
N VAL A 815 23.54 43.32 -1.29
CA VAL A 815 23.88 43.28 -2.71
C VAL A 815 22.84 42.42 -3.43
N LEU A 816 22.28 42.92 -4.52
CA LEU A 816 21.17 42.30 -5.24
C LEU A 816 21.50 42.11 -6.72
N THR A 817 20.97 41.06 -7.32
CA THR A 817 20.91 40.84 -8.78
C THR A 817 19.47 40.63 -9.22
N SER A 818 19.12 41.02 -10.45
CA SER A 818 17.77 40.88 -10.99
C SER A 818 17.69 39.67 -11.92
N THR A 819 16.75 38.77 -11.68
CA THR A 819 16.58 37.54 -12.47
C THR A 819 15.34 37.54 -13.36
N ASN A 820 14.46 38.53 -13.22
CA ASN A 820 13.14 38.59 -13.87
C ASN A 820 12.24 37.37 -13.58
N VAL A 821 12.58 36.55 -12.59
CA VAL A 821 11.82 35.37 -12.17
C VAL A 821 11.52 35.48 -10.67
N PHE A 822 10.25 35.22 -10.33
CA PHE A 822 9.73 35.29 -8.97
C PHE A 822 9.87 33.95 -8.22
N ASN A 823 9.46 32.84 -8.84
CA ASN A 823 9.64 31.48 -8.28
C ASN A 823 11.05 30.99 -8.56
N VAL A 824 11.93 31.12 -7.57
CA VAL A 824 13.35 30.80 -7.68
C VAL A 824 13.83 29.99 -6.48
N ARG A 825 14.92 29.26 -6.67
CA ARG A 825 15.80 28.80 -5.60
C ARG A 825 16.98 29.75 -5.53
N VAL A 826 17.30 30.26 -4.35
CA VAL A 826 18.45 31.15 -4.11
C VAL A 826 19.33 30.51 -3.06
N GLY A 827 20.57 30.18 -3.42
CA GLY A 827 21.49 29.44 -2.54
C GLY A 827 22.86 30.10 -2.43
N ALA A 828 23.53 29.87 -1.31
CA ALA A 828 24.94 30.23 -1.11
C ALA A 828 25.59 29.36 -0.04
N ASN A 829 26.87 29.04 -0.22
CA ASN A 829 27.71 28.57 0.87
C ASN A 829 28.02 29.74 1.80
N VAL A 830 27.69 29.60 3.07
CA VAL A 830 27.96 30.59 4.11
C VAL A 830 29.01 30.00 5.05
N ILE A 831 30.08 30.77 5.29
CA ILE A 831 31.19 30.35 6.16
C ILE A 831 31.33 31.35 7.30
N ILE A 832 31.27 30.84 8.54
CA ILE A 832 31.33 31.67 9.72
C ILE A 832 32.77 32.07 10.07
N GLY A 833 33.02 33.38 10.13
CA GLY A 833 34.33 33.95 10.39
C GLY A 833 34.87 33.78 11.80
N SER A 834 36.19 33.90 11.96
CA SER A 834 36.82 33.94 13.27
C SER A 834 36.75 35.36 13.88
N SER A 835 35.65 35.74 14.54
CA SER A 835 35.62 36.96 15.36
C SER A 835 35.87 36.66 16.83
N SER A 836 36.72 37.46 17.45
CA SER A 836 36.85 37.62 18.90
C SER A 836 36.19 38.94 19.33
N GLN A 837 34.86 39.09 19.28
CA GLN A 837 34.15 40.12 20.06
C GLN A 837 32.76 39.62 20.48
N THR A 838 32.47 39.92 21.74
CA THR A 838 31.46 39.40 22.64
C THR A 838 30.06 39.94 22.36
N GLU A 839 29.12 39.02 22.12
CA GLU A 839 27.73 38.90 22.60
C GLU A 839 27.06 37.84 21.68
N PRO A 840 26.83 36.60 22.16
CA PRO A 840 26.13 35.57 21.39
C PRO A 840 24.78 36.07 20.87
N GLY A 841 24.45 35.83 19.59
CA GLY A 841 23.12 36.13 19.04
C GLY A 841 22.93 37.50 18.37
N THR A 842 23.96 38.35 18.28
CA THR A 842 23.86 39.68 17.64
C THR A 842 24.33 39.75 16.18
N ALA A 843 24.99 38.72 15.68
CA ALA A 843 25.53 38.65 14.31
C ALA A 843 24.68 37.71 13.44
N GLY A 844 24.25 38.19 12.27
CA GLY A 844 23.43 37.43 11.31
C GLY A 844 24.00 37.51 9.89
N VAL A 845 23.93 36.39 9.18
CA VAL A 845 24.42 36.21 7.80
C VAL A 845 23.37 35.44 7.03
N GLY A 846 23.04 35.90 5.81
CA GLY A 846 21.86 35.37 5.14
C GLY A 846 21.71 35.75 3.66
N ILE A 847 20.63 35.25 3.09
CA ILE A 847 20.25 35.44 1.69
C ILE A 847 19.03 36.36 1.65
N ALA A 848 19.07 37.36 0.77
CA ALA A 848 17.94 38.23 0.46
C ALA A 848 17.21 37.72 -0.79
N PHE A 849 15.89 37.76 -0.78
CA PHE A 849 15.04 37.26 -1.85
C PHE A 849 13.74 38.08 -1.95
N ARG A 850 13.06 38.01 -3.09
CA ARG A 850 11.84 38.79 -3.41
C ARG A 850 12.02 40.28 -3.09
N ALA A 851 13.17 40.84 -3.47
CA ALA A 851 13.47 42.25 -3.25
C ALA A 851 12.88 43.13 -4.36
N ILE A 852 12.15 44.17 -3.97
CA ILE A 852 11.73 45.25 -4.87
C ILE A 852 12.85 46.30 -4.93
N ASP A 853 13.29 46.72 -3.74
CA ASP A 853 14.31 47.74 -3.51
C ASP A 853 15.02 47.52 -2.15
N SER A 854 15.81 48.52 -1.73
CA SER A 854 16.57 48.49 -0.46
C SER A 854 15.71 48.52 0.80
N LEU A 855 14.43 48.86 0.68
CA LEU A 855 13.50 49.08 1.77
C LEU A 855 12.36 48.04 1.80
N ASN A 856 12.28 47.17 0.79
CA ASN A 856 11.19 46.21 0.61
C ASN A 856 11.72 44.87 0.08
N TYR A 857 11.98 43.92 0.98
CA TYR A 857 12.52 42.61 0.64
C TYR A 857 12.35 41.60 1.80
N PHE A 858 12.50 40.31 1.50
CA PHE A 858 12.66 39.27 2.52
C PHE A 858 14.11 38.83 2.61
N TYR A 859 14.51 38.35 3.78
CA TYR A 859 15.78 37.63 3.91
C TYR A 859 15.67 36.50 4.93
N ALA A 860 16.44 35.45 4.68
CA ALA A 860 16.65 34.34 5.60
C ALA A 860 18.06 34.43 6.16
N GLN A 861 18.23 34.34 7.48
CA GLN A 861 19.55 34.40 8.12
C GLN A 861 19.69 33.39 9.24
N ILE A 862 20.94 33.05 9.54
CA ILE A 862 21.30 32.28 10.74
C ILE A 862 22.04 33.20 11.72
N ARG A 863 21.65 33.16 12.99
CA ARG A 863 22.35 33.86 14.09
C ARG A 863 23.51 33.03 14.62
N GLU A 864 24.72 33.60 14.56
CA GLU A 864 25.93 32.98 15.09
C GLU A 864 25.81 32.69 16.59
N GLY A 865 26.29 31.52 17.02
CA GLY A 865 26.37 31.09 18.42
C GLY A 865 25.06 30.61 19.02
N VAL A 866 23.91 31.09 18.53
CA VAL A 866 22.57 30.63 18.96
C VAL A 866 22.01 29.61 17.98
N GLY A 867 22.36 29.68 16.68
CA GLY A 867 21.82 28.71 15.73
C GLY A 867 20.33 28.89 15.46
N LEU A 868 19.82 30.11 15.60
CA LEU A 868 18.46 30.45 15.25
C LEU A 868 18.41 30.83 13.77
N LEU A 869 17.67 30.05 12.98
CA LEU A 869 17.34 30.34 11.59
C LEU A 869 16.07 31.19 11.56
N GLU A 870 16.10 32.31 10.85
CA GLU A 870 15.02 33.30 10.84
C GLU A 870 14.66 33.74 9.43
N ILE A 871 13.37 33.90 9.15
CA ILE A 871 12.88 34.69 8.00
C ILE A 871 12.43 36.04 8.55
N ASN A 872 12.91 37.09 7.92
CA ASN A 872 12.57 38.46 8.25
C ASN A 872 12.09 39.20 7.01
N LYS A 873 11.13 40.10 7.22
CA LYS A 873 10.56 40.97 6.21
C LYS A 873 10.98 42.40 6.48
N ILE A 874 11.53 43.07 5.47
CA ILE A 874 11.73 44.52 5.49
C ILE A 874 10.58 45.14 4.70
N ASN A 875 9.81 46.01 5.34
CA ASN A 875 8.73 46.77 4.71
C ASN A 875 8.90 48.26 4.99
N ASN A 876 9.09 49.07 3.95
CA ASN A 876 9.45 50.49 4.05
C ASN A 876 10.62 50.76 5.01
N GLY A 877 11.62 49.87 5.01
CA GLY A 877 12.81 49.97 5.87
C GLY A 877 12.62 49.50 7.31
N THR A 878 11.41 49.06 7.69
CA THR A 878 11.14 48.48 9.01
C THR A 878 11.32 46.97 8.96
N GLU A 879 12.15 46.42 9.86
CA GLU A 879 12.40 44.99 9.99
C GLU A 879 11.35 44.32 10.88
N THR A 880 10.82 43.18 10.44
CA THR A 880 9.90 42.34 11.22
C THR A 880 10.29 40.88 11.02
N GLN A 881 10.55 40.17 12.10
CA GLN A 881 10.70 38.72 12.06
C GLN A 881 9.34 38.08 11.81
N VAL A 882 9.26 37.22 10.80
CA VAL A 882 8.01 36.57 10.39
C VAL A 882 7.99 35.07 10.68
N ALA A 883 9.17 34.43 10.71
CA ALA A 883 9.30 33.03 11.11
C ALA A 883 10.69 32.77 11.71
N SER A 884 10.80 31.78 12.60
CA SER A 884 12.09 31.31 13.10
C SER A 884 12.04 29.84 13.54
N THR A 885 13.19 29.17 13.53
CA THR A 885 13.39 27.83 14.07
C THR A 885 14.81 27.68 14.61
N TYR A 886 15.01 26.74 15.53
CA TYR A 886 16.32 26.44 16.09
C TYR A 886 16.96 25.26 15.32
N ILE A 887 18.16 25.46 14.78
CA ILE A 887 18.88 24.45 13.97
C ILE A 887 20.13 23.89 14.67
N GLY A 888 20.31 24.19 15.96
CA GLY A 888 21.53 23.85 16.70
C GLY A 888 22.62 24.93 16.57
N PRO A 889 23.54 25.02 17.54
CA PRO A 889 24.49 26.13 17.62
C PRO A 889 25.44 26.10 16.42
N VAL A 890 25.51 27.21 15.69
CA VAL A 890 26.49 27.41 14.61
C VAL A 890 27.72 28.11 15.18
N ASN A 891 28.84 27.39 15.13
CA ASN A 891 30.12 27.76 15.69
C ASN A 891 31.03 28.44 14.66
N LYS A 892 32.15 28.96 15.16
CA LYS A 892 33.16 29.61 14.32
C LYS A 892 33.78 28.60 13.36
N LYS A 893 33.96 29.01 12.10
CA LYS A 893 34.46 28.21 10.97
C LYS A 893 33.48 27.17 10.42
N ASP A 894 32.27 27.07 10.98
CA ASP A 894 31.23 26.25 10.37
C ASP A 894 30.93 26.78 8.97
N ALA A 895 30.67 25.85 8.07
CA ALA A 895 30.28 26.10 6.69
C ALA A 895 29.02 25.30 6.41
N PHE A 896 28.03 25.95 5.80
CA PHE A 896 26.75 25.34 5.44
C PHE A 896 26.24 25.95 4.15
N PHE A 897 25.44 25.19 3.42
CA PHE A 897 24.69 25.69 2.28
C PHE A 897 23.32 26.17 2.75
N LEU A 898 23.07 27.46 2.61
CA LEU A 898 21.76 28.04 2.88
C LEU A 898 21.01 28.19 1.56
N GLU A 899 19.82 27.63 1.45
CA GLU A 899 18.95 27.77 0.27
C GLU A 899 17.59 28.30 0.67
N VAL A 900 17.03 29.21 -0.15
CA VAL A 900 15.64 29.66 -0.05
C VAL A 900 14.91 29.29 -1.33
N ARG A 901 13.78 28.60 -1.20
CA ARG A 901 12.88 28.22 -2.30
C ARG A 901 11.62 29.06 -2.21
N CYS A 902 11.33 29.82 -3.26
CA CYS A 902 10.12 30.62 -3.38
C CYS A 902 9.13 29.91 -4.31
N ASP A 903 7.96 29.58 -3.80
CA ASP A 903 6.88 28.90 -4.52
C ASP A 903 5.53 29.59 -4.31
N GLY A 904 5.13 30.46 -5.24
CA GLY A 904 3.90 31.24 -5.07
C GLY A 904 3.99 32.09 -3.80
N ASP A 905 3.09 31.91 -2.84
CA ASP A 905 3.14 32.62 -1.56
C ASP A 905 4.03 31.91 -0.52
N VAL A 906 4.46 30.67 -0.78
CA VAL A 906 5.26 29.85 0.13
C VAL A 906 6.74 30.18 -0.01
N ILE A 907 7.41 30.32 1.13
CA ILE A 907 8.85 30.53 1.28
C ILE A 907 9.38 29.38 2.13
N ILE A 908 10.29 28.60 1.57
CA ILE A 908 10.92 27.46 2.23
C ILE A 908 12.41 27.77 2.38
N VAL A 909 12.98 27.47 3.54
CA VAL A 909 14.40 27.65 3.83
C VAL A 909 15.02 26.32 4.21
N ASP A 910 16.05 25.95 3.46
CA ASP A 910 16.82 24.73 3.65
C ASP A 910 18.22 25.07 4.15
N VAL A 911 18.76 24.18 4.99
CA VAL A 911 20.16 24.21 5.42
C VAL A 911 20.75 22.84 5.12
N ASP A 912 21.82 22.83 4.31
CA ASP A 912 22.50 21.61 3.83
C ASP A 912 21.56 20.61 3.14
N GLY A 913 20.60 21.13 2.37
CA GLY A 913 19.62 20.34 1.63
C GLY A 913 18.47 19.79 2.48
N VAL A 914 18.42 20.14 3.77
CA VAL A 914 17.33 19.77 4.67
C VAL A 914 16.43 20.96 4.91
N GLU A 915 15.13 20.80 4.65
CA GLU A 915 14.12 21.80 4.95
C GLU A 915 14.04 22.07 6.45
N LYS A 916 14.16 23.35 6.83
CA LYS A 916 14.15 23.76 8.24
C LYS A 916 12.98 24.67 8.58
N LEU A 917 12.52 25.49 7.63
CA LEU A 917 11.55 26.54 7.92
C LEU A 917 10.65 26.81 6.72
N ILE A 918 9.34 26.89 6.94
CA ILE A 918 8.34 27.25 5.92
C ILE A 918 7.56 28.47 6.43
N TYR A 919 7.26 29.41 5.54
CA TYR A 919 6.44 30.58 5.83
C TYR A 919 5.62 30.98 4.59
N GLU A 920 4.37 31.38 4.77
CA GLU A 920 3.48 31.80 3.68
C GLU A 920 3.20 33.30 3.74
N ASP A 921 3.50 34.04 2.66
CA ASP A 921 3.22 35.48 2.53
C ASP A 921 3.13 35.88 1.05
N SER A 922 2.00 36.48 0.69
CA SER A 922 1.70 36.94 -0.67
C SER A 922 2.31 38.30 -1.04
N SER A 923 2.98 38.94 -0.09
CA SER A 923 3.67 40.22 -0.35
C SER A 923 4.90 40.01 -1.22
N TYR A 924 5.16 41.00 -2.09
CA TYR A 924 6.30 40.99 -3.01
C TYR A 924 6.26 39.80 -3.99
N SER A 925 5.06 39.29 -4.30
CA SER A 925 4.79 38.17 -5.22
C SER A 925 5.17 38.44 -6.69
N THR A 926 5.63 39.65 -7.00
CA THR A 926 6.14 40.05 -8.32
C THR A 926 7.59 40.51 -8.28
N ALA A 927 8.26 40.39 -7.14
CA ALA A 927 9.62 40.87 -6.96
C ALA A 927 10.64 39.90 -7.57
N THR A 928 11.61 40.43 -8.32
CA THR A 928 12.51 39.64 -9.17
C THR A 928 13.99 39.81 -8.82
N LYS A 929 14.31 40.49 -7.71
CA LYS A 929 15.69 40.69 -7.25
C LYS A 929 16.00 39.83 -6.05
N HIS A 930 17.19 39.24 -6.03
CA HIS A 930 17.68 38.32 -5.00
C HIS A 930 19.18 38.56 -4.79
N GLY A 931 19.74 38.14 -3.65
CA GLY A 931 21.17 38.35 -3.39
C GLY A 931 21.61 38.06 -1.96
N LEU A 932 22.67 38.72 -1.51
CA LEU A 932 23.32 38.46 -0.22
C LEU A 932 23.04 39.59 0.78
N ARG A 933 22.86 39.22 2.05
CA ARG A 933 22.69 40.15 3.16
C ARG A 933 23.57 39.78 4.34
N ALA A 934 24.13 40.80 4.99
CA ALA A 934 24.87 40.61 6.24
C ALA A 934 24.63 41.75 7.25
N GLN A 935 24.40 41.37 8.51
CA GLN A 935 24.01 42.26 9.61
C GLN A 935 25.23 42.74 10.43
N LYS A 936 25.31 44.03 10.77
CA LYS A 936 26.38 44.62 11.62
C LYS A 936 25.99 44.55 13.11
N PRO A 937 26.95 44.62 14.07
CA PRO A 937 28.36 45.04 13.91
C PRO A 937 29.38 43.93 13.59
N ASN A 938 29.04 42.65 13.76
CA ASN A 938 30.04 41.58 13.87
C ASN A 938 30.29 40.75 12.58
N SER A 939 29.56 41.03 11.49
CA SER A 939 29.62 40.18 10.29
C SER A 939 30.78 40.42 9.30
N ILE A 940 31.82 41.19 9.68
CA ILE A 940 32.95 41.49 8.78
C ILE A 940 33.87 40.28 8.51
N ASN A 941 33.68 39.18 9.24
CA ASN A 941 34.52 37.99 9.12
C ASN A 941 33.82 36.83 8.43
N HIS A 942 32.51 36.88 8.14
CA HIS A 942 31.83 35.80 7.42
C HIS A 942 32.06 35.93 5.92
N TYR A 943 32.03 34.79 5.25
CA TYR A 943 32.29 34.66 3.83
C TYR A 943 31.11 33.99 3.14
N PHE A 944 30.84 34.40 1.91
CA PHE A 944 29.90 33.76 1.01
C PHE A 944 30.65 33.20 -0.19
N ASP A 945 30.26 32.01 -0.62
CA ASP A 945 30.82 31.31 -1.77
C ASP A 945 29.71 30.60 -2.55
N ASN A 946 29.96 30.22 -3.81
CA ASN A 946 29.05 29.47 -4.67
C ASN A 946 27.61 29.99 -4.66
N PHE A 947 27.42 31.31 -4.83
CA PHE A 947 26.08 31.86 -4.92
C PHE A 947 25.40 31.38 -6.19
N CYS A 948 24.16 30.93 -6.07
CA CYS A 948 23.37 30.43 -7.18
C CYS A 948 21.92 30.90 -7.14
N ILE A 949 21.34 31.07 -8.33
CA ILE A 949 19.91 31.19 -8.53
C ILE A 949 19.49 30.19 -9.60
N GLY A 950 18.47 29.39 -9.27
CA GLY A 950 17.87 28.40 -10.16
C GLY A 950 16.35 28.57 -10.26
N ASN A 951 15.74 27.98 -11.29
CA ASN A 951 14.28 27.87 -11.35
C ASN A 951 13.79 26.96 -10.21
N TYR A 952 12.67 27.30 -9.59
CA TYR A 952 11.94 26.39 -8.73
C TYR A 952 10.89 25.63 -9.56
N ILE A 953 10.91 24.30 -9.52
CA ILE A 953 9.91 23.43 -10.14
C ILE A 953 9.14 22.76 -9.01
N ASP A 954 7.87 23.10 -8.86
CA ASP A 954 6.92 22.32 -8.05
C ASP A 954 6.48 21.12 -8.90
N MET A 955 6.60 19.91 -8.38
CA MET A 955 6.14 18.68 -9.02
C MET A 955 5.05 17.96 -8.20
N VAL A 956 4.59 18.57 -7.11
CA VAL A 956 3.56 17.97 -6.27
C VAL A 956 2.21 18.18 -6.95
N GLN A 957 1.39 17.15 -7.10
CA GLN A 957 0.03 17.34 -7.61
C GLN A 957 -0.91 17.83 -6.50
N PRO A 958 -1.86 18.75 -6.77
CA PRO A 958 -2.97 19.01 -5.86
C PRO A 958 -3.78 17.73 -5.62
N THR A 959 -4.08 17.41 -4.37
CA THR A 959 -5.05 16.37 -4.03
C THR A 959 -6.39 17.01 -3.76
N VAL A 960 -7.50 16.27 -3.95
CA VAL A 960 -8.86 16.77 -3.71
C VAL A 960 -9.68 15.78 -2.89
N THR A 961 -10.44 16.29 -1.94
CA THR A 961 -11.37 15.51 -1.11
C THR A 961 -12.78 16.07 -1.23
N LEU A 962 -13.74 15.18 -1.49
CA LEU A 962 -15.17 15.46 -1.58
C LEU A 962 -15.88 15.07 -0.29
N THR A 963 -16.75 15.95 0.19
CA THR A 963 -17.58 15.72 1.39
C THR A 963 -19.00 16.24 1.18
N THR A 964 -19.97 15.63 1.87
CA THR A 964 -21.35 16.09 2.02
C THR A 964 -21.77 15.98 3.48
N THR A 965 -22.84 16.67 3.86
CA THR A 965 -23.39 16.65 5.24
C THR A 965 -24.70 15.85 5.35
N ASN A 966 -25.28 15.43 4.22
CA ASN A 966 -26.57 14.74 4.18
C ASN A 966 -26.41 13.39 3.45
N ASP A 967 -26.75 12.29 4.14
CA ASP A 967 -26.94 10.93 3.60
C ASP A 967 -27.83 10.15 4.61
N PRO A 968 -28.99 9.60 4.21
CA PRO A 968 -29.63 9.67 2.88
C PRO A 968 -30.13 11.08 2.53
N VAL A 969 -30.45 11.28 1.25
CA VAL A 969 -31.03 12.53 0.71
C VAL A 969 -32.37 12.27 0.01
N ASN A 970 -33.29 13.21 0.10
CA ASN A 970 -34.60 13.15 -0.58
C ASN A 970 -34.72 14.18 -1.73
N GLY A 971 -33.58 14.68 -2.22
CA GLY A 971 -33.51 15.74 -3.23
C GLY A 971 -32.09 16.22 -3.50
N ALA A 972 -31.96 17.39 -4.12
CA ALA A 972 -30.67 17.99 -4.43
C ALA A 972 -29.86 18.34 -3.16
N TYR A 973 -28.54 18.11 -3.20
CA TYR A 973 -27.65 18.32 -2.08
C TYR A 973 -26.33 18.98 -2.51
N THR A 974 -25.62 19.59 -1.56
CA THR A 974 -24.36 20.30 -1.80
C THR A 974 -23.16 19.43 -1.47
N VAL A 975 -22.19 19.39 -2.38
CA VAL A 975 -20.89 18.73 -2.20
C VAL A 975 -19.81 19.79 -2.08
N THR A 976 -18.89 19.58 -1.14
CA THR A 976 -17.70 20.43 -0.95
C THR A 976 -16.46 19.70 -1.40
N ALA A 977 -15.74 20.28 -2.38
CA ALA A 977 -14.44 19.85 -2.85
C ALA A 977 -13.33 20.68 -2.22
N THR A 978 -12.40 20.02 -1.52
CA THR A 978 -11.28 20.67 -0.83
C THR A 978 -9.96 20.20 -1.43
N PHE A 979 -9.18 21.13 -1.99
CA PHE A 979 -7.87 20.88 -2.56
C PHE A 979 -6.74 21.12 -1.54
N SER A 980 -5.66 20.36 -1.65
CA SER A 980 -4.45 20.52 -0.82
C SER A 980 -3.71 21.84 -1.07
N LYS A 981 -3.92 22.47 -2.22
CA LYS A 981 -3.36 23.77 -2.61
C LYS A 981 -4.27 24.50 -3.60
N ASN A 982 -3.96 25.77 -3.87
CA ASN A 982 -4.76 26.59 -4.77
C ASN A 982 -4.75 25.98 -6.18
N VAL A 983 -5.93 25.69 -6.70
CA VAL A 983 -6.11 25.31 -8.10
C VAL A 983 -6.86 26.38 -8.87
N THR A 984 -6.68 26.33 -10.17
CA THR A 984 -7.39 27.07 -11.21
C THR A 984 -7.99 26.05 -12.18
N SER A 985 -8.84 26.51 -13.10
CA SER A 985 -9.46 25.72 -14.17
C SER A 985 -10.55 24.69 -13.85
N LEU A 986 -10.91 24.40 -12.59
CA LEU A 986 -12.03 23.49 -12.30
C LEU A 986 -13.36 24.02 -12.87
N ALA A 987 -14.03 23.21 -13.69
CA ALA A 987 -15.30 23.48 -14.32
C ALA A 987 -16.36 22.40 -14.01
N LEU A 988 -17.64 22.67 -14.30
CA LEU A 988 -18.73 21.70 -14.09
C LEU A 988 -18.59 20.42 -14.93
N SER A 989 -17.95 20.52 -16.10
CA SER A 989 -17.66 19.38 -16.98
C SER A 989 -16.70 18.37 -16.36
N ASP A 990 -15.97 18.79 -15.33
CA ASP A 990 -14.88 18.02 -14.71
C ASP A 990 -15.39 17.16 -13.55
N ILE A 991 -16.69 17.27 -13.23
CA ILE A 991 -17.35 16.58 -12.14
C ILE A 991 -18.17 15.43 -12.73
N SER A 992 -17.80 14.21 -12.37
CA SER A 992 -18.54 13.01 -12.72
C SER A 992 -19.62 12.76 -11.68
N VAL A 993 -20.85 12.46 -12.14
CA VAL A 993 -21.96 12.08 -11.28
C VAL A 993 -22.71 10.90 -11.91
N THR A 994 -22.90 9.82 -11.15
CA THR A 994 -23.79 8.70 -11.53
C THR A 994 -25.16 8.90 -10.90
N ASN A 995 -26.23 8.55 -11.62
CA ASN A 995 -27.63 8.74 -11.19
C ASN A 995 -27.97 10.19 -10.73
N GLY A 996 -27.28 11.18 -11.30
CA GLY A 996 -27.49 12.58 -10.96
C GLY A 996 -26.78 13.54 -11.91
N THR A 997 -26.95 14.84 -11.67
CA THR A 997 -26.27 15.91 -12.43
C THR A 997 -25.64 16.93 -11.50
N ALA A 998 -24.47 17.45 -11.87
CA ALA A 998 -23.79 18.54 -11.15
C ALA A 998 -24.19 19.91 -11.70
N SER A 999 -24.38 20.89 -10.81
CA SER A 999 -24.70 22.28 -11.17
C SER A 999 -24.17 23.26 -10.12
N ALA A 1000 -24.30 24.57 -10.38
CA ALA A 1000 -24.00 25.64 -9.43
C ALA A 1000 -22.59 25.58 -8.79
N LEU A 1001 -21.55 25.31 -9.59
CA LEU A 1001 -20.16 25.36 -9.14
C LEU A 1001 -19.80 26.79 -8.68
N ALA A 1002 -19.33 26.90 -7.45
CA ALA A 1002 -18.91 28.15 -6.81
C ALA A 1002 -17.65 27.91 -5.96
N GLY A 1003 -17.00 28.99 -5.54
CA GLY A 1003 -15.74 28.93 -4.79
C GLY A 1003 -14.52 29.25 -5.65
N SER A 1004 -13.34 29.18 -5.03
CA SER A 1004 -12.05 29.48 -5.68
C SER A 1004 -10.87 28.94 -4.86
N ALA A 1005 -9.71 28.85 -5.49
CA ALA A 1005 -8.45 28.45 -4.86
C ALA A 1005 -8.51 27.02 -4.30
N ARG A 1006 -8.76 26.83 -3.00
CA ARG A 1006 -8.76 25.50 -2.36
C ARG A 1006 -10.15 24.90 -2.15
N ILE A 1007 -11.19 25.73 -2.09
CA ILE A 1007 -12.52 25.27 -1.69
C ILE A 1007 -13.51 25.61 -2.79
N TYR A 1008 -14.13 24.57 -3.32
CA TYR A 1008 -15.20 24.64 -4.29
C TYR A 1008 -16.44 23.93 -3.75
N THR A 1009 -17.61 24.42 -4.12
CA THR A 1009 -18.90 23.80 -3.80
C THR A 1009 -19.72 23.65 -5.07
N TYR A 1010 -20.42 22.53 -5.21
CA TYR A 1010 -21.37 22.32 -6.30
C TYR A 1010 -22.61 21.57 -5.80
N THR A 1011 -23.70 21.65 -6.55
CA THR A 1011 -24.96 20.98 -6.24
C THR A 1011 -25.12 19.73 -7.07
N VAL A 1012 -25.37 18.60 -6.42
CA VAL A 1012 -25.75 17.35 -7.07
C VAL A 1012 -27.26 17.19 -7.01
N THR A 1013 -27.89 16.97 -8.16
CA THR A 1013 -29.33 16.69 -8.27
C THR A 1013 -29.53 15.24 -8.71
N PRO A 1014 -30.01 14.35 -7.82
CA PRO A 1014 -30.37 12.99 -8.17
C PRO A 1014 -31.41 12.91 -9.31
N THR A 1015 -31.31 11.87 -10.14
CA THR A 1015 -32.29 11.61 -11.22
C THR A 1015 -33.32 10.53 -10.87
N ALA A 1016 -32.97 9.58 -9.99
CA ALA A 1016 -33.82 8.49 -9.57
C ALA A 1016 -33.43 7.98 -8.17
N GLU A 1017 -34.27 7.12 -7.60
CA GLU A 1017 -33.98 6.38 -6.37
C GLU A 1017 -32.66 5.62 -6.42
N GLY A 1018 -32.07 5.40 -5.24
CA GLY A 1018 -30.87 4.58 -5.07
C GLY A 1018 -29.57 5.38 -4.98
N THR A 1019 -28.44 4.73 -5.24
CA THR A 1019 -27.13 5.32 -4.98
C THR A 1019 -26.72 6.34 -6.05
N VAL A 1020 -26.28 7.51 -5.60
CA VAL A 1020 -25.62 8.55 -6.39
C VAL A 1020 -24.15 8.58 -6.00
N THR A 1021 -23.25 8.51 -6.98
CA THR A 1021 -21.81 8.62 -6.75
C THR A 1021 -21.29 9.85 -7.48
N THR A 1022 -20.44 10.64 -6.83
CA THR A 1022 -19.76 11.76 -7.46
C THR A 1022 -18.25 11.76 -7.22
N SER A 1023 -17.49 12.17 -8.23
CA SER A 1023 -16.04 12.27 -8.22
C SER A 1023 -15.55 13.49 -9.02
N ILE A 1024 -14.35 13.96 -8.69
CA ILE A 1024 -13.54 14.84 -9.54
C ILE A 1024 -12.36 14.01 -10.03
N GLU A 1025 -12.25 13.88 -11.35
CA GLU A 1025 -11.23 13.03 -11.96
C GLU A 1025 -9.82 13.65 -11.85
N ALA A 1026 -8.79 12.84 -12.11
CA ALA A 1026 -7.43 13.36 -12.23
C ALA A 1026 -7.31 14.25 -13.47
N ASN A 1027 -6.34 15.17 -13.44
CA ASN A 1027 -5.95 15.96 -14.61
C ASN A 1027 -6.93 17.03 -15.09
N VAL A 1028 -7.85 17.50 -14.25
CA VAL A 1028 -8.90 18.47 -14.64
C VAL A 1028 -8.72 19.87 -14.03
N ALA A 1029 -8.04 19.98 -12.88
CA ALA A 1029 -7.71 21.24 -12.23
C ALA A 1029 -6.19 21.41 -12.12
N ILE A 1030 -5.69 22.64 -12.28
CA ILE A 1030 -4.25 22.94 -12.31
C ILE A 1030 -3.84 23.99 -11.27
N ASP A 1031 -2.70 23.83 -10.62
CA ASP A 1031 -2.13 24.88 -9.74
C ASP A 1031 -1.38 25.98 -10.52
N SER A 1032 -0.81 26.95 -9.80
CA SER A 1032 -0.02 28.05 -10.38
C SER A 1032 1.26 27.62 -11.09
N ASN A 1033 1.72 26.39 -10.82
CA ASN A 1033 2.93 25.81 -11.35
C ASN A 1033 2.59 24.80 -12.46
N SER A 1034 1.32 24.76 -12.85
CA SER A 1034 0.75 23.89 -13.87
C SER A 1034 0.79 22.40 -13.52
N ASN A 1035 0.85 22.04 -12.24
CA ASN A 1035 0.62 20.66 -11.82
C ASN A 1035 -0.88 20.39 -11.79
N THR A 1036 -1.29 19.30 -12.41
CA THR A 1036 -2.67 18.86 -12.41
C THR A 1036 -3.05 18.11 -11.14
N ASN A 1037 -4.33 18.08 -10.78
CA ASN A 1037 -4.82 17.36 -9.61
C ASN A 1037 -4.78 15.83 -9.76
N THR A 1038 -4.66 15.13 -8.64
CA THR A 1038 -5.01 13.71 -8.52
C THR A 1038 -6.53 13.54 -8.46
N ALA A 1039 -7.04 12.35 -8.77
CA ALA A 1039 -8.46 12.03 -8.61
C ALA A 1039 -8.90 12.18 -7.14
N SER A 1040 -10.18 12.54 -6.94
CA SER A 1040 -10.78 12.61 -5.61
C SER A 1040 -11.14 11.23 -5.05
N ASN A 1041 -11.59 11.19 -3.79
CA ASN A 1041 -12.41 10.08 -3.33
C ASN A 1041 -13.75 10.04 -4.11
N SER A 1042 -14.32 8.84 -4.24
CA SER A 1042 -15.70 8.66 -4.70
C SER A 1042 -16.65 8.93 -3.53
N LEU A 1043 -17.48 9.96 -3.64
CA LEU A 1043 -18.48 10.29 -2.64
C LEU A 1043 -19.81 9.62 -3.03
N THR A 1044 -20.27 8.68 -2.21
CA THR A 1044 -21.56 8.00 -2.38
C THR A 1044 -22.62 8.59 -1.45
N THR A 1045 -23.86 8.70 -1.94
CA THR A 1045 -25.02 9.13 -1.16
C THR A 1045 -26.22 8.31 -1.62
N THR A 1046 -27.10 7.93 -0.69
CA THR A 1046 -28.34 7.21 -1.01
C THR A 1046 -29.51 8.17 -1.17
N VAL A 1047 -30.25 8.01 -2.26
CA VAL A 1047 -31.46 8.78 -2.57
C VAL A 1047 -32.66 7.96 -2.15
N ASP A 1048 -33.52 8.59 -1.34
CA ASP A 1048 -34.79 8.06 -0.87
C ASP A 1048 -35.90 9.11 -1.06
N THR A 1049 -36.74 8.91 -2.08
CA THR A 1049 -37.91 9.75 -2.37
C THR A 1049 -39.24 9.00 -2.25
N LEU A 1050 -39.21 7.72 -1.86
CA LEU A 1050 -40.42 6.94 -1.62
C LEU A 1050 -41.00 7.30 -0.25
N GLN A 1051 -42.33 7.36 -0.19
CA GLN A 1051 -43.01 7.60 1.08
C GLN A 1051 -43.32 6.25 1.75
N PRO A 1052 -43.11 6.13 3.07
CA PRO A 1052 -43.44 4.92 3.79
C PRO A 1052 -44.95 4.70 3.76
N THR A 1053 -45.36 3.49 3.39
CA THR A 1053 -46.74 3.02 3.51
C THR A 1053 -46.89 2.19 4.77
N VAL A 1054 -48.09 2.15 5.36
CA VAL A 1054 -48.37 1.37 6.58
C VAL A 1054 -49.56 0.44 6.37
N THR A 1055 -49.41 -0.81 6.79
CA THR A 1055 -50.47 -1.82 6.82
C THR A 1055 -50.80 -2.14 8.27
N LEU A 1056 -52.08 -2.00 8.64
CA LEU A 1056 -52.58 -2.38 9.96
C LEU A 1056 -53.21 -3.76 9.90
N THR A 1057 -52.82 -4.66 10.80
CA THR A 1057 -53.39 -6.00 10.92
C THR A 1057 -53.85 -6.28 12.36
N THR A 1058 -54.90 -7.10 12.48
CA THR A 1058 -55.40 -7.62 13.75
C THR A 1058 -55.47 -9.15 13.63
N PRO A 1059 -55.18 -9.89 14.72
CA PRO A 1059 -55.24 -11.36 14.69
C PRO A 1059 -56.66 -11.94 14.53
N ALA A 1060 -57.72 -11.14 14.74
CA ALA A 1060 -59.10 -11.59 14.53
C ALA A 1060 -60.09 -10.42 14.29
N ASP A 1061 -61.22 -10.72 13.63
CA ASP A 1061 -62.42 -9.87 13.51
C ASP A 1061 -63.67 -10.78 13.36
N PRO A 1062 -64.68 -10.70 14.25
CA PRO A 1062 -64.84 -9.80 15.40
C PRO A 1062 -64.00 -10.21 16.62
N VAL A 1063 -63.61 -9.22 17.43
CA VAL A 1063 -62.90 -9.38 18.71
C VAL A 1063 -63.76 -8.94 19.89
N THR A 1064 -63.60 -9.59 21.05
CA THR A 1064 -64.24 -9.20 22.31
C THR A 1064 -63.15 -8.99 23.37
N GLY A 1065 -63.03 -7.78 23.92
CA GLY A 1065 -61.98 -7.42 24.89
C GLY A 1065 -60.80 -6.69 24.24
N MET A 1066 -59.68 -6.62 24.97
CA MET A 1066 -58.43 -5.99 24.51
C MET A 1066 -57.77 -6.84 23.41
N PHE A 1067 -57.20 -6.21 22.38
CA PHE A 1067 -56.57 -6.90 21.25
C PHE A 1067 -55.39 -6.09 20.72
N VAL A 1068 -54.41 -6.77 20.12
CA VAL A 1068 -53.23 -6.12 19.55
C VAL A 1068 -53.48 -5.76 18.08
N VAL A 1069 -53.13 -4.53 17.71
CA VAL A 1069 -52.99 -4.10 16.31
C VAL A 1069 -51.50 -4.03 15.97
N THR A 1070 -51.12 -4.68 14.87
CA THR A 1070 -49.77 -4.59 14.32
C THR A 1070 -49.75 -3.62 13.14
N ALA A 1071 -48.92 -2.58 13.22
CA ALA A 1071 -48.60 -1.66 12.14
C ALA A 1071 -47.28 -2.07 11.49
N GLN A 1072 -47.34 -2.50 10.23
CA GLN A 1072 -46.18 -2.83 9.40
C GLN A 1072 -45.95 -1.70 8.40
N PHE A 1073 -44.81 -1.03 8.47
CA PHE A 1073 -44.37 -0.07 7.48
C PHE A 1073 -43.65 -0.77 6.31
N SER A 1074 -43.68 -0.17 5.12
CA SER A 1074 -42.97 -0.68 3.94
C SER A 1074 -41.45 -0.47 4.00
N GLU A 1075 -40.98 0.29 4.98
CA GLU A 1075 -39.58 0.61 5.24
C GLU A 1075 -39.42 1.10 6.69
N THR A 1076 -38.18 1.29 7.12
CA THR A 1076 -37.88 1.79 8.47
C THR A 1076 -38.39 3.22 8.65
N VAL A 1077 -39.10 3.47 9.74
CA VAL A 1077 -39.63 4.80 10.07
C VAL A 1077 -39.22 5.24 11.47
N THR A 1078 -39.07 6.56 11.67
CA THR A 1078 -38.77 7.15 12.99
C THR A 1078 -39.84 8.15 13.39
N GLY A 1079 -39.96 8.40 14.70
CA GLY A 1079 -40.88 9.42 15.23
C GLY A 1079 -42.33 8.98 15.44
N ILE A 1080 -42.67 7.71 15.18
CA ILE A 1080 -43.98 7.15 15.53
C ILE A 1080 -44.11 6.99 17.05
N THR A 1081 -45.24 7.41 17.57
CA THR A 1081 -45.62 7.37 18.98
C THR A 1081 -47.06 6.89 19.13
N SER A 1082 -47.44 6.51 20.36
CA SER A 1082 -48.83 6.14 20.66
C SER A 1082 -49.87 7.21 20.31
N SER A 1083 -49.49 8.50 20.26
CA SER A 1083 -50.40 9.59 19.86
C SER A 1083 -50.71 9.67 18.37
N ASP A 1084 -49.92 9.00 17.54
CA ASP A 1084 -50.14 8.95 16.09
C ASP A 1084 -51.26 7.96 15.70
N PHE A 1085 -51.69 7.13 16.65
CA PHE A 1085 -52.80 6.19 16.48
C PHE A 1085 -54.13 6.83 16.89
N VAL A 1086 -55.01 7.03 15.90
CA VAL A 1086 -56.37 7.53 16.13
C VAL A 1086 -57.32 6.34 16.27
N VAL A 1087 -57.83 6.13 17.48
CA VAL A 1087 -58.81 5.07 17.79
C VAL A 1087 -60.20 5.65 18.06
N ALA A 1088 -61.25 4.94 17.63
CA ALA A 1088 -62.64 5.32 17.88
C ALA A 1088 -63.33 4.27 18.78
N ASN A 1089 -64.08 4.71 19.79
CA ASN A 1089 -64.74 3.87 20.79
C ASN A 1089 -63.79 2.96 21.61
N ALA A 1090 -62.50 3.27 21.63
CA ALA A 1090 -61.47 2.56 22.36
C ALA A 1090 -60.42 3.55 22.91
N THR A 1091 -59.51 3.04 23.72
CA THR A 1091 -58.31 3.75 24.19
C THR A 1091 -57.10 2.88 23.86
N THR A 1092 -55.98 3.50 23.50
CA THR A 1092 -54.74 2.78 23.24
C THR A 1092 -53.97 2.49 24.53
N ALA A 1093 -53.27 1.37 24.56
CA ALA A 1093 -52.32 0.97 25.60
C ALA A 1093 -51.11 0.25 24.97
N ASN A 1094 -50.05 0.07 25.76
CA ASN A 1094 -48.94 -0.83 25.44
C ASN A 1094 -48.38 -0.69 24.01
N PHE A 1095 -48.08 0.55 23.59
CA PHE A 1095 -47.36 0.80 22.33
C PHE A 1095 -45.93 0.27 22.43
N VAL A 1096 -45.56 -0.62 21.52
CA VAL A 1096 -44.25 -1.29 21.48
C VAL A 1096 -43.70 -1.25 20.05
N ALA A 1097 -42.48 -0.75 19.89
CA ALA A 1097 -41.69 -0.97 18.68
C ALA A 1097 -41.18 -2.41 18.71
N VAL A 1098 -41.54 -3.21 17.71
CA VAL A 1098 -41.09 -4.61 17.59
C VAL A 1098 -39.71 -4.63 16.92
N ASP A 1099 -39.56 -3.87 15.84
CA ASP A 1099 -38.32 -3.58 15.14
C ASP A 1099 -38.40 -2.19 14.49
N SER A 1100 -37.58 -1.91 13.47
CA SER A 1100 -37.48 -0.59 12.85
C SER A 1100 -38.62 -0.24 11.89
N ASP A 1101 -39.40 -1.23 11.42
CA ASP A 1101 -40.56 -1.03 10.53
C ASP A 1101 -41.87 -1.63 11.07
N THR A 1102 -41.85 -2.31 12.21
CA THR A 1102 -43.00 -2.99 12.81
C THR A 1102 -43.30 -2.48 14.21
N TYR A 1103 -44.56 -2.09 14.45
CA TYR A 1103 -45.04 -1.57 15.72
C TYR A 1103 -46.31 -2.29 16.16
N THR A 1104 -46.50 -2.46 17.47
CA THR A 1104 -47.72 -3.04 18.04
C THR A 1104 -48.34 -2.10 19.06
N ILE A 1105 -49.66 -2.11 19.16
CA ILE A 1105 -50.43 -1.30 20.11
C ILE A 1105 -51.68 -2.08 20.54
N GLU A 1106 -52.06 -1.98 21.81
CA GLU A 1106 -53.25 -2.62 22.40
C GLU A 1106 -54.45 -1.68 22.53
#